data_AF-A0A944BRD3-F1
#
_entry.id   AF-A0A944BRD3-F1
#
_cell.length_a   1.000
_cell.length_b   1.000
_cell.length_c   1.000
_cell.angle_alpha   90.00
_cell.angle_beta   90.00
_cell.angle_gamma   90.00
#
_symmetry.space_group_name_H-M   'P 1'
#
loop_
_entity.id
_entity.type
_entity.pdbx_description
1 polymer ?
#
loop_
_entity_poly.entity_id
_entity_poly.type
_entity_poly.pdbx_seq_one_letter_code
_entity_poly.pdbx_strand_id
1 'polypeptide(L)'
;MNCNSDNHALTGLCQDGTCITLSCVAGYHLYENTCEPDSLEHCGAHGNACNVEGATNICANGKCSSTCKEGYGKLNGSCLPAMISTWEVTSNNLNVAFPIQGRAGAIVIDWGDDTRSEIASGDAQYISHAYLNTGIYVITVFGTIEKWSCCKDWKVWSDHCLGCNTCDKLLSIRSFGNVAFDRCAFARTKNLESMPTKGTAKFYDNDASYAFYRSSFNNDISGWDTSSITNMSHMFQETSAFNQPIENWDVSNVTDMSAMFAGRKHYNSKNEVIAYTSTVFNQPLNNWDVSSVKNMSEMFSIASAFNQPLDNWNVSNVTDMSAMFEHAEAFDQPLENWNVSNVTNMSAMFYQAYRFDHSLNNWNVSNVTNMSAMFRDTSHFNQPLDNWDVSNVTDMSNMFYQAYRFNHSLNNWNVSNVTNMKEMFSETSAFNKPLENWDVSNVIDMWHIFYNAKAINQPLNNWDVSKVTNMKEMFSGASAFNKPLNNWNVSNVTNMSYMFQGARAFNQTLNNWDVSNVTNMEGMFEKAEAFNQPLNNWNVSNVTNMYAMFMDASAFNQPLNNWNVFNVTYMTGMFKGAKAFNQPLNNWKPRNVISMSGMFEGAEHFNQRLDFWPTENVTNLSYMFSGASAFNQPLFSYLSNVTDMSYMFSGASAFNQPLYWNTSNVKRMNNMFDGARAFNQWLFWDVSNVTNMEEMFKDARTFNQPLDEWRIHKYVSLNNIFSGSGLNYVNFCKTLKSPYSTLWSSYGSGLGLNYVCK
;
A
#
# COMPACT_ATOMS: atom_id res chain seq x y z
N MET A 1 43.27 -37.34 -83.77
CA MET A 1 41.94 -37.24 -84.40
C MET A 1 41.25 -36.07 -83.75
N ASN A 2 41.03 -34.98 -84.47
CA ASN A 2 40.16 -33.90 -84.01
C ASN A 2 38.72 -34.41 -84.12
N CYS A 3 38.02 -34.50 -83.00
CA CYS A 3 36.57 -34.65 -82.99
C CYS A 3 35.99 -33.28 -83.34
N ASN A 4 35.45 -33.14 -84.55
CA ASN A 4 34.72 -31.94 -84.95
C ASN A 4 33.35 -32.39 -85.47
N SER A 5 32.32 -32.13 -84.68
CA SER A 5 30.94 -32.07 -85.15
C SER A 5 30.29 -30.80 -84.63
N ASP A 6 29.65 -30.12 -85.56
CA ASP A 6 28.96 -28.84 -85.52
C ASP A 6 28.58 -28.20 -84.17
N ASN A 7 29.00 -26.93 -84.11
CA ASN A 7 28.47 -25.76 -83.42
C ASN A 7 28.86 -25.35 -81.99
N HIS A 8 29.28 -26.18 -81.02
CA HIS A 8 29.83 -25.61 -79.76
C HIS A 8 30.91 -26.54 -79.17
N ALA A 9 32.17 -26.22 -79.43
CA ALA A 9 33.29 -27.16 -79.38
C ALA A 9 33.73 -27.60 -77.96
N LEU A 10 34.05 -28.89 -77.89
CA LEU A 10 34.72 -29.63 -76.83
C LEU A 10 36.21 -29.76 -77.18
N THR A 11 37.12 -29.29 -76.33
CA THR A 11 38.55 -29.63 -76.42
C THR A 11 38.86 -30.78 -75.45
N GLY A 12 39.47 -31.85 -75.95
CA GLY A 12 39.70 -33.08 -75.21
C GLY A 12 40.88 -33.90 -75.73
N LEU A 13 41.68 -34.45 -74.80
CA LEU A 13 42.69 -35.48 -75.07
C LEU A 13 41.99 -36.82 -75.33
N CYS A 14 42.48 -37.59 -76.30
CA CYS A 14 42.01 -38.96 -76.59
C CYS A 14 43.09 -39.98 -76.21
N GLN A 15 42.71 -41.04 -75.48
CA GLN A 15 43.44 -42.31 -75.40
C GLN A 15 42.56 -43.40 -76.02
N ASP A 16 43.17 -44.25 -76.85
CA ASP A 16 42.56 -45.47 -77.38
C ASP A 16 41.17 -45.28 -78.03
N GLY A 17 40.99 -44.19 -78.78
CA GLY A 17 39.75 -43.94 -79.53
C GLY A 17 38.57 -43.42 -78.72
N THR A 18 38.78 -43.11 -77.42
CA THR A 18 37.74 -42.57 -76.52
C THR A 18 38.14 -41.17 -76.03
N CYS A 19 37.25 -40.18 -76.16
CA CYS A 19 37.47 -38.84 -75.59
C CYS A 19 37.44 -38.92 -74.05
N ILE A 20 38.54 -38.53 -73.40
CA ILE A 20 38.69 -38.68 -71.94
C ILE A 20 38.44 -37.37 -71.17
N THR A 21 38.37 -36.22 -71.86
CA THR A 21 38.08 -34.90 -71.26
C THR A 21 37.24 -34.05 -72.21
N LEU A 22 36.23 -33.35 -71.68
CA LEU A 22 35.28 -32.52 -72.40
C LEU A 22 35.41 -31.08 -71.86
N SER A 23 36.00 -30.16 -72.62
CA SER A 23 36.16 -28.75 -72.18
C SER A 23 35.52 -27.80 -73.20
N CYS A 24 34.50 -27.04 -72.79
CA CYS A 24 33.77 -26.11 -73.67
C CYS A 24 34.60 -24.86 -74.01
N VAL A 25 34.32 -24.22 -75.16
CA VAL A 25 34.91 -22.93 -75.57
C VAL A 25 34.46 -21.76 -74.68
N ALA A 26 35.25 -20.68 -74.61
CA ALA A 26 34.96 -19.50 -73.79
C ALA A 26 33.54 -18.93 -74.06
N GLY A 27 32.76 -18.73 -73.01
CA GLY A 27 31.34 -18.29 -73.04
C GLY A 27 30.31 -19.43 -72.96
N TYR A 28 30.77 -20.70 -72.87
CA TYR A 28 29.94 -21.90 -72.73
C TYR A 28 30.49 -22.82 -71.62
N HIS A 29 29.62 -23.54 -70.92
CA HIS A 29 29.97 -24.51 -69.87
C HIS A 29 29.30 -25.88 -70.09
N LEU A 30 29.82 -26.93 -69.43
CA LEU A 30 29.35 -28.30 -69.58
C LEU A 30 28.21 -28.60 -68.60
N TYR A 31 27.00 -28.79 -69.11
CA TYR A 31 25.81 -29.20 -68.34
C TYR A 31 25.20 -30.47 -68.98
N GLU A 32 25.02 -31.54 -68.18
CA GLU A 32 24.50 -32.83 -68.65
C GLU A 32 25.14 -33.36 -69.97
N ASN A 33 26.47 -33.25 -70.09
CA ASN A 33 27.28 -33.61 -71.28
C ASN A 33 27.06 -32.76 -72.55
N THR A 34 26.45 -31.58 -72.42
CA THR A 34 26.25 -30.62 -73.53
C THR A 34 26.88 -29.27 -73.18
N CYS A 35 27.53 -28.61 -74.14
CA CYS A 35 28.06 -27.26 -73.94
C CYS A 35 26.96 -26.22 -74.19
N GLU A 36 26.60 -25.44 -73.17
CA GLU A 36 25.57 -24.39 -73.25
C GLU A 36 26.13 -23.02 -72.81
N PRO A 37 25.57 -21.89 -73.30
CA PRO A 37 26.09 -20.56 -73.00
C PRO A 37 25.89 -20.18 -71.52
N ASP A 38 26.76 -19.31 -71.00
CA ASP A 38 26.70 -18.85 -69.60
C ASP A 38 25.33 -18.21 -69.26
N SER A 39 24.67 -18.67 -68.18
CA SER A 39 23.37 -18.18 -67.71
C SER A 39 23.35 -17.99 -66.18
N LEU A 40 22.37 -17.26 -65.64
CA LEU A 40 22.18 -17.10 -64.19
C LEU A 40 21.74 -18.41 -63.49
N GLU A 41 21.29 -19.40 -64.25
CA GLU A 41 20.72 -20.65 -63.71
C GLU A 41 21.75 -21.79 -63.62
N HIS A 42 22.86 -21.67 -64.36
CA HIS A 42 23.85 -22.73 -64.46
C HIS A 42 25.28 -22.25 -64.19
N CYS A 43 26.01 -23.00 -63.36
CA CYS A 43 27.29 -22.59 -62.78
C CYS A 43 28.43 -23.57 -63.09
N GLY A 44 29.63 -23.08 -63.41
CA GLY A 44 30.76 -23.92 -63.80
C GLY A 44 32.09 -23.17 -63.86
N ALA A 45 33.19 -23.90 -64.08
CA ALA A 45 34.56 -23.37 -64.04
C ALA A 45 34.83 -22.40 -65.19
N HIS A 46 34.42 -21.14 -65.03
CA HIS A 46 35.16 -19.89 -65.25
C HIS A 46 34.20 -18.71 -65.03
N GLY A 47 34.42 -17.93 -63.97
CA GLY A 47 34.05 -16.51 -63.91
C GLY A 47 32.69 -16.10 -63.32
N ASN A 48 31.60 -16.88 -63.46
CA ASN A 48 30.31 -16.55 -62.84
C ASN A 48 29.93 -17.56 -61.76
N ALA A 49 30.16 -17.18 -60.50
CA ALA A 49 29.58 -17.85 -59.36
C ALA A 49 28.09 -17.51 -59.29
N CYS A 50 27.25 -18.46 -58.87
CA CYS A 50 25.89 -18.16 -58.41
C CYS A 50 25.96 -16.96 -57.46
N ASN A 51 25.41 -15.81 -57.86
CA ASN A 51 25.58 -14.56 -57.15
C ASN A 51 24.22 -13.93 -56.84
N VAL A 52 23.35 -14.70 -56.17
CA VAL A 52 22.20 -14.11 -55.51
C VAL A 52 22.72 -13.35 -54.30
N GLU A 53 22.68 -12.02 -54.40
CA GLU A 53 23.05 -11.12 -53.32
C GLU A 53 22.21 -11.44 -52.08
N GLY A 54 22.82 -11.42 -50.89
CA GLY A 54 22.13 -11.81 -49.66
C GLY A 54 21.86 -13.31 -49.53
N ALA A 55 22.38 -14.17 -50.42
CA ALA A 55 22.26 -15.64 -50.31
C ALA A 55 23.61 -16.34 -50.11
N THR A 56 23.57 -17.50 -49.46
CA THR A 56 24.60 -18.54 -49.60
C THR A 56 24.30 -19.29 -50.88
N ASN A 57 25.22 -19.18 -51.83
CA ASN A 57 25.04 -19.76 -53.14
C ASN A 57 25.86 -21.05 -53.26
N ILE A 58 25.21 -22.14 -53.67
CA ILE A 58 25.82 -23.46 -53.87
C ILE A 58 25.70 -23.81 -55.35
N CYS A 59 26.84 -24.16 -55.95
CA CYS A 59 26.91 -24.71 -57.28
C CYS A 59 27.10 -26.23 -57.20
N ALA A 60 26.13 -27.01 -57.70
CA ALA A 60 26.23 -28.47 -57.74
C ALA A 60 25.79 -29.00 -59.12
N ASN A 61 26.66 -29.79 -59.78
CA ASN A 61 26.43 -30.40 -61.10
C ASN A 61 25.93 -29.41 -62.17
N GLY A 62 26.48 -28.20 -62.19
CA GLY A 62 26.06 -27.19 -63.15
C GLY A 62 24.82 -26.40 -62.75
N LYS A 63 24.16 -26.67 -61.61
CA LYS A 63 22.98 -25.91 -61.15
C LYS A 63 23.28 -24.96 -60.01
N CYS A 64 22.79 -23.73 -60.15
CA CYS A 64 22.73 -22.78 -59.04
C CYS A 64 21.59 -23.09 -58.09
N SER A 65 21.91 -23.29 -56.82
CA SER A 65 20.95 -23.23 -55.73
C SER A 65 21.36 -22.15 -54.75
N SER A 66 20.43 -21.33 -54.30
CA SER A 66 20.68 -20.25 -53.36
C SER A 66 19.76 -20.38 -52.15
N THR A 67 20.35 -20.29 -50.97
CA THR A 67 19.63 -20.22 -49.70
C THR A 67 19.88 -18.83 -49.14
N CYS A 68 18.83 -18.05 -48.90
CA CYS A 68 19.00 -16.72 -48.33
C CYS A 68 19.77 -16.80 -47.01
N LYS A 69 20.71 -15.87 -46.83
CA LYS A 69 21.47 -15.75 -45.60
C LYS A 69 20.51 -15.41 -44.46
N GLU A 70 20.96 -15.67 -43.24
CA GLU A 70 20.25 -15.19 -42.05
C GLU A 70 19.98 -13.68 -42.17
N GLY A 71 18.75 -13.26 -41.86
CA GLY A 71 18.28 -11.89 -42.05
C GLY A 71 17.56 -11.62 -43.38
N TYR A 72 17.65 -12.54 -44.36
CA TYR A 72 17.08 -12.36 -45.70
C TYR A 72 15.93 -13.34 -45.97
N GLY A 73 14.84 -12.82 -46.54
CA GLY A 73 13.74 -13.61 -47.09
C GLY A 73 13.85 -13.73 -48.62
N LYS A 74 13.22 -14.73 -49.22
CA LYS A 74 13.19 -14.90 -50.68
C LYS A 74 11.94 -14.23 -51.26
N LEU A 75 12.10 -13.25 -52.16
CA LEU A 75 11.00 -12.61 -52.89
C LEU A 75 11.32 -12.60 -54.38
N ASN A 76 10.45 -13.19 -55.22
CA ASN A 76 10.60 -13.25 -56.67
C ASN A 76 12.00 -13.73 -57.14
N GLY A 77 12.57 -14.73 -56.46
CA GLY A 77 13.88 -15.30 -56.78
C GLY A 77 15.10 -14.56 -56.19
N SER A 78 14.91 -13.37 -55.63
CA SER A 78 15.95 -12.58 -54.97
C SER A 78 15.92 -12.75 -53.45
N CYS A 79 17.06 -12.60 -52.78
CA CYS A 79 17.11 -12.54 -51.32
C CYS A 79 17.16 -11.08 -50.87
N LEU A 80 16.17 -10.64 -50.09
CA LEU A 80 16.04 -9.27 -49.60
C LEU A 80 16.00 -9.26 -48.07
N PRO A 81 16.55 -8.23 -47.40
CA PRO A 81 16.38 -8.07 -45.96
C PRO A 81 14.90 -8.08 -45.60
N ALA A 82 14.52 -8.91 -44.63
CA ALA A 82 13.13 -9.08 -44.26
C ALA A 82 12.96 -9.29 -42.77
N MET A 83 11.87 -8.76 -42.21
CA MET A 83 11.42 -9.21 -40.90
C MET A 83 10.81 -10.60 -41.08
N ILE A 84 11.30 -11.57 -40.32
CA ILE A 84 10.83 -12.96 -40.37
C ILE A 84 10.31 -13.30 -38.99
N SER A 85 9.01 -13.54 -38.89
CA SER A 85 8.33 -13.81 -37.61
C SER A 85 7.43 -15.04 -37.71
N THR A 86 7.22 -15.71 -36.59
CA THR A 86 6.41 -16.93 -36.50
C THR A 86 5.22 -16.68 -35.61
N TRP A 87 4.03 -17.05 -36.08
CA TRP A 87 2.76 -16.75 -35.45
C TRP A 87 1.90 -18.01 -35.32
N GLU A 88 1.24 -18.17 -34.17
CA GLU A 88 0.26 -19.24 -33.93
C GLU A 88 -1.16 -18.75 -34.20
N VAL A 89 -1.87 -19.45 -35.08
CA VAL A 89 -3.26 -19.20 -35.40
C VAL A 89 -4.10 -20.34 -34.86
N THR A 90 -5.02 -20.03 -33.94
CA THR A 90 -5.86 -21.01 -33.24
C THR A 90 -7.31 -20.93 -33.69
N SER A 91 -8.10 -21.96 -33.40
CA SER A 91 -9.51 -22.04 -33.83
C SER A 91 -10.39 -20.95 -33.23
N ASN A 92 -9.97 -20.36 -32.11
CA ASN A 92 -10.67 -19.26 -31.45
C ASN A 92 -10.58 -17.94 -32.23
N ASN A 93 -9.53 -17.77 -33.05
CA ASN A 93 -9.36 -16.59 -33.88
C ASN A 93 -8.42 -16.92 -35.05
N LEU A 94 -8.95 -17.00 -36.26
CA LEU A 94 -8.16 -17.28 -37.46
C LEU A 94 -7.47 -16.04 -38.09
N ASN A 95 -7.62 -14.86 -37.48
CA ASN A 95 -7.11 -13.61 -38.04
C ASN A 95 -5.82 -13.13 -37.36
N VAL A 96 -4.79 -12.77 -38.12
CA VAL A 96 -3.60 -12.05 -37.62
C VAL A 96 -3.70 -10.59 -38.02
N ALA A 97 -3.48 -9.68 -37.08
CA ALA A 97 -3.34 -8.25 -37.35
C ALA A 97 -1.86 -7.88 -37.24
N PHE A 98 -1.21 -7.67 -38.39
CA PHE A 98 0.22 -7.38 -38.44
C PHE A 98 0.47 -5.86 -38.37
N PRO A 99 1.34 -5.37 -37.47
CA PRO A 99 1.68 -3.94 -37.37
C PRO A 99 2.49 -3.46 -38.56
N ILE A 100 2.08 -2.33 -39.15
CA ILE A 100 2.70 -1.75 -40.35
C ILE A 100 2.76 -0.22 -40.31
N GLN A 101 2.81 0.40 -39.12
CA GLN A 101 2.80 1.86 -38.99
C GLN A 101 4.17 2.48 -39.37
N GLY A 102 4.16 3.71 -39.90
CA GLY A 102 5.37 4.47 -40.18
C GLY A 102 6.16 3.89 -41.34
N ARG A 103 5.50 3.53 -42.44
CA ARG A 103 6.17 2.87 -43.57
C ARG A 103 6.97 3.87 -44.39
N ALA A 104 8.20 3.47 -44.72
CA ALA A 104 9.02 4.17 -45.72
C ALA A 104 8.94 3.43 -47.06
N GLY A 105 7.94 3.79 -47.87
CA GLY A 105 7.71 3.22 -49.20
C GLY A 105 6.81 1.99 -49.22
N ALA A 106 6.87 1.23 -50.31
CA ALA A 106 6.05 0.03 -50.49
C ALA A 106 6.59 -1.13 -49.64
N ILE A 107 5.67 -1.93 -49.10
CA ILE A 107 6.01 -3.18 -48.40
C ILE A 107 5.29 -4.36 -49.04
N VAL A 108 5.89 -5.54 -48.92
CA VAL A 108 5.29 -6.81 -49.30
C VAL A 108 5.28 -7.73 -48.09
N ILE A 109 4.11 -8.30 -47.78
CA ILE A 109 3.93 -9.27 -46.70
C ILE A 109 3.59 -10.61 -47.32
N ASP A 110 4.45 -11.59 -47.11
CA ASP A 110 4.16 -13.01 -47.34
C ASP A 110 3.59 -13.59 -46.05
N TRP A 111 2.36 -14.10 -46.11
CA TRP A 111 1.63 -14.58 -44.94
C TRP A 111 1.95 -16.03 -44.57
N GLY A 112 2.76 -16.72 -45.37
CA GLY A 112 3.17 -18.11 -45.12
C GLY A 112 2.09 -19.16 -45.41
N ASP A 113 1.03 -18.78 -46.13
CA ASP A 113 -0.08 -19.64 -46.58
C ASP A 113 -0.31 -19.57 -48.10
N ASP A 114 0.77 -19.34 -48.85
CA ASP A 114 0.79 -19.08 -50.30
C ASP A 114 0.06 -17.79 -50.74
N THR A 115 -0.33 -16.93 -49.80
CA THR A 115 -0.91 -15.62 -50.08
C THR A 115 0.05 -14.48 -49.73
N ARG A 116 -0.13 -13.34 -50.41
CA ARG A 116 0.68 -12.14 -50.21
C ARG A 116 -0.15 -10.86 -50.23
N SER A 117 0.31 -9.84 -49.51
CA SER A 117 -0.23 -8.49 -49.59
C SER A 117 0.85 -7.51 -50.05
N GLU A 118 0.58 -6.83 -51.16
CA GLU A 118 1.43 -5.76 -51.69
C GLU A 118 0.78 -4.42 -51.35
N ILE A 119 1.48 -3.58 -50.59
CA ILE A 119 0.92 -2.34 -50.07
C ILE A 119 1.75 -1.17 -50.56
N ALA A 120 1.29 -0.51 -51.61
CA ALA A 120 2.04 0.52 -52.34
C ALA A 120 2.08 1.90 -51.65
N SER A 121 1.06 2.27 -50.85
CA SER A 121 0.99 3.57 -50.15
C SER A 121 0.02 3.54 -48.95
N GLY A 122 -0.05 4.64 -48.19
CA GLY A 122 -0.90 4.81 -47.00
C GLY A 122 -0.16 4.61 -45.67
N ASP A 123 -0.73 5.04 -44.55
CA ASP A 123 -0.17 4.83 -43.20
C ASP A 123 -1.20 4.12 -42.30
N ALA A 124 -1.71 2.99 -42.80
CA ALA A 124 -2.50 2.11 -41.97
C ALA A 124 -1.61 1.59 -40.83
N GLN A 125 -2.17 1.52 -39.62
CA GLN A 125 -1.40 1.07 -38.47
C GLN A 125 -1.21 -0.46 -38.45
N TYR A 126 -2.17 -1.19 -39.03
CA TYR A 126 -2.17 -2.65 -39.14
C TYR A 126 -2.75 -3.09 -40.48
N ILE A 127 -2.41 -4.31 -40.85
CA ILE A 127 -3.11 -5.07 -41.87
C ILE A 127 -3.55 -6.42 -41.30
N SER A 128 -4.80 -6.77 -41.52
CA SER A 128 -5.37 -8.04 -41.07
C SER A 128 -5.34 -9.06 -42.19
N HIS A 129 -4.98 -10.30 -41.84
CA HIS A 129 -5.05 -11.47 -42.72
C HIS A 129 -5.83 -12.59 -42.05
N ALA A 130 -6.65 -13.29 -42.83
CA ALA A 130 -7.51 -14.37 -42.36
C ALA A 130 -7.00 -15.71 -42.90
N TYR A 131 -6.59 -16.60 -42.01
CA TYR A 131 -6.15 -17.95 -42.39
C TYR A 131 -7.34 -18.91 -42.48
N LEU A 132 -7.24 -19.90 -43.38
CA LEU A 132 -8.29 -20.92 -43.55
C LEU A 132 -8.25 -22.00 -42.46
N ASN A 133 -7.07 -22.28 -41.91
CA ASN A 133 -6.84 -23.35 -40.95
C ASN A 133 -6.07 -22.84 -39.74
N THR A 134 -6.14 -23.58 -38.64
CA THR A 134 -5.24 -23.37 -37.50
C THR A 134 -3.84 -23.88 -37.83
N GLY A 135 -2.81 -23.24 -37.29
CA GLY A 135 -1.44 -23.67 -37.51
C GLY A 135 -0.41 -22.64 -37.09
N ILE A 136 0.85 -22.99 -37.34
CA ILE A 136 2.00 -22.10 -37.17
C ILE A 136 2.37 -21.57 -38.54
N TYR A 137 2.42 -20.25 -38.68
CA TYR A 137 2.70 -19.57 -39.94
C TYR A 137 3.95 -18.69 -39.81
N VAL A 138 4.76 -18.67 -40.86
CA VAL A 138 5.94 -17.79 -40.96
C VAL A 138 5.56 -16.59 -41.80
N ILE A 139 5.46 -15.42 -41.17
CA ILE A 139 5.17 -14.16 -41.83
C ILE A 139 6.50 -13.48 -42.17
N THR A 140 6.71 -13.20 -43.44
CA THR A 140 7.90 -12.53 -43.97
C THR A 140 7.54 -11.17 -44.55
N VAL A 141 8.17 -10.11 -44.04
CA VAL A 141 7.88 -8.74 -44.45
C VAL A 141 9.10 -8.11 -45.12
N PHE A 142 8.90 -7.67 -46.35
CA PHE A 142 9.89 -6.96 -47.17
C PHE A 142 9.57 -5.47 -47.23
N GLY A 143 10.59 -4.63 -47.12
CA GLY A 143 10.47 -3.17 -47.06
C GLY A 143 10.73 -2.62 -45.66
N THR A 144 10.47 -1.33 -45.46
CA THR A 144 10.83 -0.61 -44.22
C THR A 144 9.58 -0.23 -43.42
N ILE A 145 9.56 -0.58 -42.14
CA ILE A 145 8.54 -0.20 -41.16
C ILE A 145 9.25 0.56 -40.04
N GLU A 146 8.94 1.83 -39.83
CA GLU A 146 9.63 2.66 -38.84
C GLU A 146 8.97 2.62 -37.46
N LYS A 147 7.71 2.15 -37.35
CA LYS A 147 6.94 2.17 -36.09
C LYS A 147 6.19 0.86 -35.85
N TRP A 148 6.90 -0.24 -35.63
CA TRP A 148 6.27 -1.52 -35.34
C TRP A 148 5.92 -1.64 -33.85
N SER A 149 4.65 -1.92 -33.53
CA SER A 149 4.19 -2.11 -32.15
C SER A 149 2.98 -3.03 -32.05
N CYS A 150 2.92 -3.80 -30.96
CA CYS A 150 1.80 -4.68 -30.64
C CYS A 150 0.55 -3.95 -30.07
N CYS A 151 0.53 -2.61 -30.12
CA CYS A 151 -0.47 -1.79 -29.44
C CYS A 151 -1.35 -0.99 -30.40
N LYS A 152 -2.61 -1.44 -30.55
CA LYS A 152 -3.55 -0.92 -31.55
C LYS A 152 -3.96 0.55 -31.38
N ASP A 153 -4.11 1.03 -30.16
CA ASP A 153 -4.68 2.35 -29.91
C ASP A 153 -3.75 3.18 -29.01
N TRP A 154 -2.64 3.68 -29.57
CA TRP A 154 -1.92 4.75 -28.90
C TRP A 154 -2.70 6.06 -29.06
N LYS A 155 -3.68 6.28 -28.20
CA LYS A 155 -4.12 7.65 -27.91
C LYS A 155 -3.18 8.17 -26.82
N VAL A 156 -2.57 9.32 -27.11
CA VAL A 156 -1.60 10.10 -26.32
C VAL A 156 -2.01 10.37 -24.84
N TRP A 157 -3.14 9.85 -24.37
CA TRP A 157 -3.78 10.17 -23.10
C TRP A 157 -3.87 9.00 -22.10
N SER A 158 -3.33 7.81 -22.40
CA SER A 158 -3.20 6.77 -21.37
C SER A 158 -1.75 6.34 -21.21
N ASP A 159 -1.18 6.57 -20.02
CA ASP A 159 0.21 6.30 -19.63
C ASP A 159 0.58 4.80 -19.58
N HIS A 160 -0.23 3.94 -20.18
CA HIS A 160 -0.13 2.50 -20.09
C HIS A 160 -0.41 1.89 -21.47
N CYS A 161 0.36 0.87 -21.86
CA CYS A 161 0.12 0.04 -23.04
C CYS A 161 -1.18 -0.80 -22.87
N LEU A 162 -2.33 -0.13 -22.82
CA LEU A 162 -3.65 -0.73 -22.67
C LEU A 162 -4.14 -1.22 -24.03
N GLY A 163 -4.74 -2.41 -24.06
CA GLY A 163 -5.30 -2.98 -25.30
C GLY A 163 -4.28 -3.58 -26.27
N CYS A 164 -3.02 -3.76 -25.87
CA CYS A 164 -2.01 -4.44 -26.69
C CYS A 164 -2.24 -5.95 -26.67
N ASN A 165 -2.97 -6.46 -27.66
CA ASN A 165 -3.27 -7.88 -27.85
C ASN A 165 -3.06 -8.33 -29.31
N THR A 166 -2.52 -7.45 -30.17
CA THR A 166 -2.33 -7.79 -31.60
C THR A 166 -1.25 -8.85 -31.78
N CYS A 167 -0.31 -8.97 -30.84
CA CYS A 167 0.78 -9.94 -30.85
C CYS A 167 0.63 -11.08 -29.84
N ASP A 168 -0.57 -11.35 -29.29
CA ASP A 168 -0.79 -12.53 -28.44
C ASP A 168 -0.42 -13.85 -29.16
N LYS A 169 -0.42 -13.81 -30.49
CA LYS A 169 -0.10 -14.92 -31.39
C LYS A 169 1.36 -14.99 -31.83
N LEU A 170 2.17 -13.98 -31.53
CA LEU A 170 3.57 -13.94 -31.92
C LEU A 170 4.37 -14.95 -31.06
N LEU A 171 4.99 -15.92 -31.72
CA LEU A 171 5.82 -16.94 -31.07
C LEU A 171 7.30 -16.59 -31.10
N SER A 172 7.81 -16.11 -32.23
CA SER A 172 9.23 -15.78 -32.37
C SER A 172 9.52 -14.78 -33.47
N ILE A 173 10.64 -14.10 -33.37
CA ILE A 173 11.25 -13.32 -34.46
C ILE A 173 12.61 -13.93 -34.78
N ARG A 174 12.84 -14.30 -36.04
CA ARG A 174 14.12 -14.82 -36.53
C ARG A 174 14.99 -13.73 -37.14
N SER A 175 14.37 -12.66 -37.65
CA SER A 175 15.07 -11.52 -38.24
C SER A 175 14.23 -10.26 -38.06
N PHE A 176 14.87 -9.14 -37.73
CA PHE A 176 14.23 -7.83 -37.70
C PHE A 176 14.10 -7.17 -39.08
N GLY A 177 14.97 -7.52 -40.04
CA GLY A 177 15.02 -6.84 -41.33
C GLY A 177 15.17 -5.32 -41.17
N ASN A 178 14.39 -4.56 -41.95
CA ASN A 178 14.36 -3.09 -41.89
C ASN A 178 13.17 -2.58 -41.05
N VAL A 179 12.91 -3.22 -39.91
CA VAL A 179 11.86 -2.82 -38.97
C VAL A 179 12.47 -2.10 -37.77
N ALA A 180 11.93 -0.93 -37.45
CA ALA A 180 12.14 -0.25 -36.18
C ALA A 180 10.89 -0.37 -35.31
N PHE A 181 11.12 -0.55 -34.01
CA PHE A 181 10.13 -0.77 -32.99
C PHE A 181 9.71 0.55 -32.35
N ASP A 182 8.41 0.77 -32.22
CA ASP A 182 7.89 1.91 -31.47
C ASP A 182 7.74 1.54 -29.99
N ARG A 183 7.34 2.51 -29.16
CA ARG A 183 6.96 2.28 -27.76
C ARG A 183 5.98 1.11 -27.64
N CYS A 184 6.09 0.35 -26.55
CA CYS A 184 5.29 -0.84 -26.29
C CYS A 184 5.45 -1.97 -27.33
N ALA A 185 6.57 -2.00 -28.07
CA ALA A 185 6.85 -2.92 -29.17
C ALA A 185 6.31 -4.34 -28.96
N PHE A 186 6.68 -4.99 -27.85
CA PHE A 186 6.33 -6.35 -27.45
C PHE A 186 5.52 -6.38 -26.15
N ALA A 187 4.88 -5.28 -25.77
CA ALA A 187 4.12 -5.20 -24.54
C ALA A 187 3.03 -6.29 -24.52
N ARG A 188 2.89 -6.95 -23.37
CA ARG A 188 1.89 -8.00 -23.07
C ARG A 188 1.98 -9.25 -23.93
N THR A 189 3.07 -9.45 -24.66
CA THR A 189 3.32 -10.71 -25.37
C THR A 189 3.39 -11.88 -24.38
N LYS A 190 2.56 -12.91 -24.60
CA LYS A 190 2.46 -14.08 -23.71
C LYS A 190 3.23 -15.29 -24.22
N ASN A 191 3.31 -15.42 -25.55
CA ASN A 191 3.84 -16.60 -26.22
C ASN A 191 5.17 -16.32 -26.94
N LEU A 192 5.74 -15.13 -26.77
CA LEU A 192 7.01 -14.77 -27.41
C LEU A 192 8.16 -15.50 -26.73
N GLU A 193 8.67 -16.54 -27.38
CA GLU A 193 9.70 -17.45 -26.86
C GLU A 193 11.12 -17.07 -27.30
N SER A 194 11.26 -16.52 -28.52
CA SER A 194 12.59 -16.21 -29.06
C SER A 194 12.64 -15.01 -29.99
N MET A 195 13.79 -14.35 -29.95
CA MET A 195 14.17 -13.21 -30.78
C MET A 195 15.64 -13.36 -31.20
N PRO A 196 16.12 -12.59 -32.19
CA PRO A 196 17.55 -12.56 -32.50
C PRO A 196 18.36 -12.15 -31.27
N THR A 197 19.36 -12.95 -30.92
CA THR A 197 20.23 -12.71 -29.75
C THR A 197 21.32 -11.67 -30.02
N LYS A 198 21.64 -11.43 -31.29
CA LYS A 198 22.64 -10.47 -31.77
C LYS A 198 22.07 -9.54 -32.84
N GLY A 199 22.57 -8.31 -32.88
CA GLY A 199 22.20 -7.30 -33.87
C GLY A 199 21.43 -6.13 -33.25
N THR A 200 21.05 -5.16 -34.08
CA THR A 200 20.41 -3.93 -33.61
C THR A 200 18.89 -4.05 -33.72
N ALA A 201 18.20 -4.29 -32.60
CA ALA A 201 16.78 -3.98 -32.48
C ALA A 201 16.65 -2.46 -32.51
N LYS A 202 16.24 -1.89 -33.66
CA LYS A 202 16.11 -0.44 -33.80
C LYS A 202 14.84 0.02 -33.10
N PHE A 203 14.93 1.07 -32.31
CA PHE A 203 13.77 1.72 -31.71
C PHE A 203 13.54 3.08 -32.37
N TYR A 204 12.29 3.38 -32.72
CA TYR A 204 11.88 4.67 -33.25
C TYR A 204 12.19 5.75 -32.22
N ASP A 205 12.78 6.86 -32.69
CA ASP A 205 13.19 7.99 -31.83
C ASP A 205 14.12 7.60 -30.66
N ASN A 206 14.80 6.46 -30.77
CA ASN A 206 15.64 5.88 -29.71
C ASN A 206 14.88 5.62 -28.39
N ASP A 207 13.57 5.36 -28.48
CA ASP A 207 12.69 5.13 -27.33
C ASP A 207 12.31 3.64 -27.21
N ALA A 208 12.89 2.95 -26.24
CA ALA A 208 12.57 1.57 -25.90
C ALA A 208 11.58 1.45 -24.74
N SER A 209 10.91 2.55 -24.38
CA SER A 209 10.00 2.54 -23.25
C SER A 209 8.88 1.52 -23.44
N TYR A 210 8.56 0.83 -22.35
CA TYR A 210 7.56 -0.23 -22.30
C TYR A 210 7.74 -1.38 -23.30
N ALA A 211 8.91 -1.54 -23.96
CA ALA A 211 9.06 -2.50 -25.04
C ALA A 211 8.62 -3.93 -24.66
N PHE A 212 8.84 -4.36 -23.42
CA PHE A 212 8.44 -5.66 -22.89
C PHE A 212 7.45 -5.59 -21.72
N TYR A 213 6.79 -4.45 -21.53
CA TYR A 213 5.86 -4.24 -20.42
C TYR A 213 4.82 -5.37 -20.30
N ARG A 214 4.73 -6.02 -19.12
CA ARG A 214 3.85 -7.17 -18.83
C ARG A 214 4.03 -8.37 -19.77
N SER A 215 5.20 -8.51 -20.39
CA SER A 215 5.50 -9.67 -21.23
C SER A 215 5.86 -10.90 -20.38
N SER A 216 5.73 -12.09 -20.97
CA SER A 216 6.30 -13.34 -20.43
C SER A 216 7.71 -13.62 -20.99
N PHE A 217 8.31 -12.66 -21.69
CA PHE A 217 9.59 -12.77 -22.37
C PHE A 217 10.76 -12.99 -21.40
N ASN A 218 11.64 -13.93 -21.74
CA ASN A 218 12.87 -14.23 -21.01
C ASN A 218 13.98 -14.76 -21.94
N ASN A 219 13.99 -14.36 -23.21
CA ASN A 219 15.03 -14.78 -24.16
C ASN A 219 16.29 -13.90 -24.00
N ASP A 220 17.46 -14.49 -24.24
CA ASP A 220 18.74 -13.79 -24.18
C ASP A 220 18.83 -12.69 -25.25
N ILE A 221 18.96 -11.45 -24.78
CA ILE A 221 19.10 -10.22 -25.59
C ILE A 221 20.41 -9.48 -25.25
N SER A 222 21.37 -10.17 -24.63
CA SER A 222 22.66 -9.62 -24.21
C SER A 222 23.47 -9.01 -25.36
N GLY A 223 23.28 -9.51 -26.59
CA GLY A 223 23.99 -9.07 -27.79
C GLY A 223 23.30 -7.96 -28.59
N TRP A 224 22.27 -7.32 -28.03
CA TRP A 224 21.62 -6.17 -28.65
C TRP A 224 22.50 -4.91 -28.57
N ASP A 225 22.53 -4.15 -29.66
CA ASP A 225 23.13 -2.82 -29.67
C ASP A 225 22.13 -1.78 -29.14
N THR A 226 22.38 -1.31 -27.92
CA THR A 226 21.57 -0.32 -27.21
C THR A 226 22.17 1.08 -27.23
N SER A 227 23.31 1.27 -27.91
CA SER A 227 24.12 2.50 -27.83
C SER A 227 23.38 3.77 -28.27
N SER A 228 22.33 3.65 -29.09
CA SER A 228 21.54 4.81 -29.51
C SER A 228 20.38 5.17 -28.58
N ILE A 229 19.98 4.26 -27.67
CA ILE A 229 18.75 4.38 -26.88
C ILE A 229 18.88 5.48 -25.83
N THR A 230 17.86 6.33 -25.73
CA THR A 230 17.82 7.47 -24.78
C THR A 230 16.75 7.30 -23.70
N ASN A 231 15.76 6.42 -23.90
CA ASN A 231 14.67 6.16 -22.97
C ASN A 231 14.45 4.64 -22.81
N MET A 232 14.59 4.13 -21.60
CA MET A 232 14.31 2.73 -21.21
C MET A 232 13.22 2.63 -20.14
N SER A 233 12.46 3.70 -19.92
CA SER A 233 11.43 3.74 -18.90
C SER A 233 10.39 2.62 -19.09
N HIS A 234 10.05 1.93 -18.01
CA HIS A 234 9.09 0.82 -17.97
C HIS A 234 9.40 -0.36 -18.92
N MET A 235 10.61 -0.45 -19.50
CA MET A 235 10.93 -1.41 -20.56
C MET A 235 10.58 -2.85 -20.16
N PHE A 236 10.89 -3.26 -18.92
CA PHE A 236 10.58 -4.58 -18.36
C PHE A 236 9.60 -4.51 -17.19
N GLN A 237 8.86 -3.41 -17.04
CA GLN A 237 7.89 -3.29 -15.95
C GLN A 237 6.87 -4.45 -16.01
N GLU A 238 6.66 -5.10 -14.87
CA GLU A 238 5.78 -6.25 -14.66
C GLU A 238 6.13 -7.48 -15.51
N THR A 239 7.38 -7.59 -15.97
CA THR A 239 7.88 -8.77 -16.69
C THR A 239 8.33 -9.82 -15.67
N SER A 240 7.39 -10.64 -15.21
CA SER A 240 7.61 -11.57 -14.09
C SER A 240 8.59 -12.71 -14.37
N ALA A 241 9.01 -12.91 -15.62
CA ALA A 241 9.92 -13.99 -16.02
C ALA A 241 11.32 -13.50 -16.41
N PHE A 242 11.51 -12.22 -16.73
CA PHE A 242 12.76 -11.73 -17.33
C PHE A 242 13.89 -11.67 -16.30
N ASN A 243 14.98 -12.39 -16.60
CA ASN A 243 16.18 -12.44 -15.76
C ASN A 243 17.44 -12.76 -16.58
N GLN A 244 17.61 -12.10 -17.73
CA GLN A 244 18.70 -12.37 -18.68
C GLN A 244 19.89 -11.42 -18.49
N PRO A 245 21.12 -11.88 -18.77
CA PRO A 245 22.34 -11.10 -18.58
C PRO A 245 22.41 -9.92 -19.56
N ILE A 246 22.21 -8.71 -19.08
CA ILE A 246 22.23 -7.47 -19.88
C ILE A 246 23.37 -6.53 -19.45
N GLU A 247 24.36 -7.04 -18.73
CA GLU A 247 25.52 -6.29 -18.25
C GLU A 247 26.39 -5.69 -19.38
N ASN A 248 26.27 -6.23 -20.60
CA ASN A 248 27.04 -5.80 -21.78
C ASN A 248 26.35 -4.71 -22.61
N TRP A 249 25.14 -4.29 -22.22
CA TRP A 249 24.44 -3.21 -22.90
C TRP A 249 25.15 -1.87 -22.72
N ASP A 250 25.25 -1.12 -23.82
CA ASP A 250 25.67 0.27 -23.78
C ASP A 250 24.47 1.15 -23.44
N VAL A 251 24.45 1.71 -22.23
CA VAL A 251 23.39 2.58 -21.72
C VAL A 251 23.86 4.03 -21.55
N SER A 252 25.03 4.40 -22.10
CA SER A 252 25.66 5.70 -21.84
C SER A 252 24.84 6.90 -22.33
N ASN A 253 23.90 6.68 -23.26
CA ASN A 253 23.00 7.71 -23.81
C ASN A 253 21.62 7.73 -23.14
N VAL A 254 21.32 6.78 -22.24
CA VAL A 254 20.02 6.68 -21.59
C VAL A 254 19.86 7.80 -20.57
N THR A 255 18.73 8.50 -20.63
CA THR A 255 18.39 9.62 -19.75
C THR A 255 17.23 9.31 -18.80
N ASP A 256 16.39 8.31 -19.12
CA ASP A 256 15.28 7.86 -18.30
C ASP A 256 15.25 6.33 -18.19
N MET A 257 15.35 5.82 -16.96
CA MET A 257 15.25 4.41 -16.59
C MET A 257 14.11 4.15 -15.59
N SER A 258 13.18 5.09 -15.46
CA SER A 258 12.10 5.00 -14.49
C SER A 258 11.29 3.73 -14.68
N ALA A 259 10.99 3.06 -13.56
CA ALA A 259 10.23 1.81 -13.51
C ALA A 259 10.72 0.68 -14.42
N MET A 260 11.98 0.70 -14.91
CA MET A 260 12.47 -0.26 -15.90
C MET A 260 12.24 -1.72 -15.49
N PHE A 261 12.43 -2.06 -14.22
CA PHE A 261 12.23 -3.41 -13.66
C PHE A 261 11.14 -3.45 -12.59
N ALA A 262 10.23 -2.47 -12.58
CA ALA A 262 9.20 -2.36 -11.55
C ALA A 262 8.20 -3.52 -11.59
N GLY A 263 7.73 -3.98 -10.44
CA GLY A 263 6.59 -4.90 -10.31
C GLY A 263 5.23 -4.18 -10.33
N ARG A 264 4.18 -4.89 -9.92
CA ARG A 264 2.80 -4.39 -9.88
C ARG A 264 2.21 -4.38 -8.48
N LYS A 265 1.51 -3.30 -8.13
CA LYS A 265 0.55 -3.26 -7.02
C LYS A 265 -0.86 -3.64 -7.54
N HIS A 266 -1.52 -4.59 -6.88
CA HIS A 266 -2.92 -4.93 -7.14
C HIS A 266 -3.81 -4.27 -6.11
N TYR A 267 -4.82 -3.54 -6.58
CA TYR A 267 -5.75 -2.79 -5.72
C TYR A 267 -7.13 -3.44 -5.72
N ASN A 268 -7.82 -3.39 -4.58
CA ASN A 268 -9.24 -3.72 -4.50
C ASN A 268 -10.13 -2.54 -4.94
N SER A 269 -11.46 -2.71 -4.85
CA SER A 269 -12.43 -1.68 -5.20
C SER A 269 -12.42 -0.43 -4.30
N LYS A 270 -11.68 -0.47 -3.18
CA LYS A 270 -11.47 0.66 -2.27
C LYS A 270 -10.12 1.34 -2.46
N ASN A 271 -9.37 0.97 -3.50
CA ASN A 271 -8.02 1.45 -3.76
C ASN A 271 -7.00 1.06 -2.68
N GLU A 272 -7.24 -0.05 -1.98
CA GLU A 272 -6.30 -0.63 -1.02
C GLU A 272 -5.47 -1.71 -1.74
N VAL A 273 -4.15 -1.75 -1.49
CA VAL A 273 -3.28 -2.80 -2.06
C VAL A 273 -3.64 -4.15 -1.42
N ILE A 274 -3.88 -5.16 -2.24
CA ILE A 274 -4.24 -6.53 -1.82
C ILE A 274 -3.22 -7.60 -2.22
N ALA A 275 -2.37 -7.31 -3.20
CA ALA A 275 -1.32 -8.22 -3.64
C ALA A 275 -0.23 -7.46 -4.41
N TYR A 276 0.93 -8.09 -4.53
CA TYR A 276 2.04 -7.62 -5.34
C TYR A 276 2.41 -8.67 -6.39
N THR A 277 2.81 -8.24 -7.57
CA THR A 277 3.49 -9.08 -8.56
C THR A 277 4.89 -8.56 -8.75
N SER A 278 5.86 -9.27 -8.18
CA SER A 278 7.28 -8.92 -8.28
C SER A 278 7.85 -9.31 -9.63
N THR A 279 8.86 -8.56 -10.07
CA THR A 279 9.80 -9.05 -11.09
C THR A 279 10.80 -10.02 -10.46
N VAL A 280 11.40 -10.89 -11.26
CA VAL A 280 12.41 -11.87 -10.83
C VAL A 280 13.84 -11.44 -11.20
N PHE A 281 13.97 -10.23 -11.76
CA PHE A 281 15.23 -9.73 -12.27
C PHE A 281 16.25 -9.55 -11.15
N ASN A 282 17.43 -10.16 -11.31
CA ASN A 282 18.52 -10.11 -10.34
C ASN A 282 19.88 -10.33 -11.04
N GLN A 283 20.09 -9.67 -12.19
CA GLN A 283 21.34 -9.77 -12.96
C GLN A 283 22.27 -8.58 -12.67
N PRO A 284 23.59 -8.76 -12.77
CA PRO A 284 24.56 -7.71 -12.47
C PRO A 284 24.41 -6.52 -13.42
N LEU A 285 24.41 -5.31 -12.87
CA LEU A 285 24.33 -4.05 -13.63
C LEU A 285 25.48 -3.07 -13.34
N ASN A 286 26.43 -3.46 -12.50
CA ASN A 286 27.46 -2.55 -11.97
C ASN A 286 28.39 -1.96 -13.05
N ASN A 287 28.45 -2.57 -14.23
CA ASN A 287 29.28 -2.12 -15.36
C ASN A 287 28.59 -1.08 -16.26
N TRP A 288 27.31 -0.78 -16.02
CA TRP A 288 26.57 0.20 -16.80
C TRP A 288 27.07 1.62 -16.57
N ASP A 289 27.30 2.36 -17.66
CA ASP A 289 27.52 3.80 -17.60
C ASP A 289 26.18 4.53 -17.51
N VAL A 290 25.72 4.80 -16.29
CA VAL A 290 24.47 5.52 -16.02
C VAL A 290 24.66 7.04 -15.91
N SER A 291 25.82 7.58 -16.32
CA SER A 291 26.16 8.98 -16.09
C SER A 291 25.24 9.99 -16.78
N SER A 292 24.51 9.59 -17.82
CA SER A 292 23.52 10.44 -18.51
C SER A 292 22.11 10.39 -17.91
N VAL A 293 21.85 9.46 -16.98
CA VAL A 293 20.51 9.23 -16.43
C VAL A 293 20.08 10.37 -15.53
N LYS A 294 18.86 10.86 -15.73
CA LYS A 294 18.22 11.92 -14.93
C LYS A 294 17.09 11.39 -14.05
N ASN A 295 16.39 10.36 -14.51
CA ASN A 295 15.23 9.77 -13.82
C ASN A 295 15.46 8.29 -13.56
N MET A 296 15.50 7.90 -12.27
CA MET A 296 15.57 6.52 -11.80
C MET A 296 14.38 6.15 -10.92
N SER A 297 13.30 6.94 -10.94
CA SER A 297 12.14 6.69 -10.09
C SER A 297 11.57 5.30 -10.34
N GLU A 298 11.20 4.59 -9.28
CA GLU A 298 10.60 3.26 -9.33
C GLU A 298 11.43 2.16 -10.05
N MET A 299 12.69 2.40 -10.43
CA MET A 299 13.45 1.50 -11.32
C MET A 299 13.43 0.02 -10.88
N PHE A 300 13.55 -0.23 -9.56
CA PHE A 300 13.48 -1.55 -8.93
C PHE A 300 12.30 -1.67 -7.95
N SER A 301 11.25 -0.86 -8.10
CA SER A 301 10.07 -0.92 -7.24
C SER A 301 9.42 -2.30 -7.33
N ILE A 302 9.22 -3.00 -6.22
CA ILE A 302 8.67 -4.35 -6.12
C ILE A 302 9.52 -5.36 -6.91
N ALA A 303 10.83 -5.13 -7.03
CA ALA A 303 11.79 -6.14 -7.48
C ALA A 303 12.31 -6.91 -6.25
N SER A 304 11.46 -7.74 -5.64
CA SER A 304 11.71 -8.28 -4.30
C SER A 304 12.94 -9.17 -4.19
N ALA A 305 13.41 -9.75 -5.29
CA ALA A 305 14.60 -10.60 -5.35
C ALA A 305 15.89 -9.84 -5.72
N PHE A 306 15.80 -8.57 -6.15
CA PHE A 306 16.95 -7.82 -6.64
C PHE A 306 17.91 -7.47 -5.50
N ASN A 307 19.18 -7.87 -5.64
CA ASN A 307 20.24 -7.60 -4.66
C ASN A 307 21.64 -7.60 -5.30
N GLN A 308 21.81 -6.83 -6.38
CA GLN A 308 23.07 -6.74 -7.12
C GLN A 308 23.82 -5.43 -6.81
N PRO A 309 25.16 -5.43 -6.81
CA PRO A 309 25.94 -4.24 -6.52
C PRO A 309 25.72 -3.16 -7.59
N LEU A 310 25.61 -1.91 -7.12
CA LEU A 310 25.42 -0.70 -7.93
C LEU A 310 26.40 0.43 -7.54
N ASP A 311 27.42 0.10 -6.75
CA ASP A 311 28.33 1.03 -6.09
C ASP A 311 29.23 1.81 -7.07
N ASN A 312 29.44 1.31 -8.29
CA ASN A 312 30.24 1.98 -9.32
C ASN A 312 29.42 2.95 -10.20
N TRP A 313 28.11 3.04 -10.00
CA TRP A 313 27.27 3.93 -10.80
C TRP A 313 27.56 5.41 -10.53
N ASN A 314 27.79 6.15 -11.61
CA ASN A 314 27.83 7.61 -11.55
C ASN A 314 26.42 8.19 -11.65
N VAL A 315 25.79 8.42 -10.50
CA VAL A 315 24.42 8.98 -10.41
C VAL A 315 24.38 10.51 -10.32
N SER A 316 25.47 11.21 -10.62
CA SER A 316 25.58 12.66 -10.38
C SER A 316 24.58 13.51 -11.16
N ASN A 317 23.98 13.00 -12.24
CA ASN A 317 22.99 13.72 -13.06
C ASN A 317 21.54 13.36 -12.71
N VAL A 318 21.32 12.42 -11.78
CA VAL A 318 19.98 11.98 -11.38
C VAL A 318 19.31 13.07 -10.53
N THR A 319 18.07 13.40 -10.87
CA THR A 319 17.25 14.40 -10.16
C THR A 319 16.07 13.79 -9.40
N ASP A 320 15.62 12.58 -9.80
CA ASP A 320 14.52 11.85 -9.16
C ASP A 320 14.91 10.39 -8.90
N MET A 321 14.86 9.98 -7.62
CA MET A 321 15.08 8.62 -7.13
C MET A 321 13.87 8.09 -6.33
N SER A 322 12.71 8.71 -6.50
CA SER A 322 11.52 8.34 -5.74
C SER A 322 11.13 6.88 -5.99
N ALA A 323 10.82 6.16 -4.92
CA ALA A 323 10.43 4.75 -4.92
C ALA A 323 11.41 3.80 -5.64
N MET A 324 12.68 4.19 -5.88
CA MET A 324 13.63 3.39 -6.67
C MET A 324 13.77 1.95 -6.17
N PHE A 325 13.78 1.74 -4.84
CA PHE A 325 13.86 0.44 -4.18
C PHE A 325 12.63 0.15 -3.30
N GLU A 326 11.49 0.79 -3.57
CA GLU A 326 10.25 0.49 -2.86
C GLU A 326 9.95 -1.02 -2.98
N HIS A 327 9.67 -1.73 -1.89
CA HIS A 327 9.43 -3.19 -1.91
C HIS A 327 10.56 -4.05 -2.52
N ALA A 328 11.80 -3.55 -2.62
CA ALA A 328 12.96 -4.35 -2.97
C ALA A 328 13.44 -5.13 -1.72
N GLU A 329 12.65 -6.11 -1.29
CA GLU A 329 12.77 -6.77 0.03
C GLU A 329 14.15 -7.40 0.30
N ALA A 330 14.81 -7.91 -0.73
CA ALA A 330 16.13 -8.54 -0.62
C ALA A 330 17.31 -7.56 -0.73
N PHE A 331 17.07 -6.31 -1.15
CA PHE A 331 18.11 -5.35 -1.46
C PHE A 331 18.88 -4.92 -0.21
N ASP A 332 20.19 -5.16 -0.22
CA ASP A 332 21.12 -4.87 0.87
C ASP A 332 22.54 -4.66 0.32
N GLN A 333 22.71 -3.64 -0.52
CA GLN A 333 23.97 -3.33 -1.19
C GLN A 333 24.51 -1.94 -0.80
N PRO A 334 25.84 -1.74 -0.82
CA PRO A 334 26.47 -0.45 -0.54
C PRO A 334 26.13 0.59 -1.60
N LEU A 335 25.83 1.80 -1.15
CA LEU A 335 25.49 2.97 -1.98
C LEU A 335 26.23 4.25 -1.53
N GLU A 336 27.18 4.13 -0.60
CA GLU A 336 27.85 5.25 0.07
C GLU A 336 28.64 6.17 -0.88
N ASN A 337 29.05 5.64 -2.05
CA ASN A 337 29.86 6.36 -3.03
C ASN A 337 29.03 7.16 -4.05
N TRP A 338 27.69 7.05 -4.00
CA TRP A 338 26.83 7.78 -4.90
C TRP A 338 26.87 9.29 -4.65
N ASN A 339 27.10 10.05 -5.72
CA ASN A 339 26.93 11.49 -5.69
C ASN A 339 25.46 11.87 -5.95
N VAL A 340 24.68 12.04 -4.88
CA VAL A 340 23.26 12.39 -4.94
C VAL A 340 22.98 13.91 -4.90
N SER A 341 23.99 14.76 -5.11
CA SER A 341 23.86 16.21 -4.88
C SER A 341 22.83 16.91 -5.78
N ASN A 342 22.42 16.30 -6.89
CA ASN A 342 21.41 16.84 -7.81
C ASN A 342 20.00 16.27 -7.59
N VAL A 343 19.84 15.29 -6.68
CA VAL A 343 18.55 14.68 -6.41
C VAL A 343 17.67 15.65 -5.63
N THR A 344 16.42 15.79 -6.08
CA THR A 344 15.42 16.68 -5.46
C THR A 344 14.27 15.92 -4.81
N ASN A 345 14.04 14.66 -5.23
CA ASN A 345 12.96 13.79 -4.74
C ASN A 345 13.53 12.41 -4.37
N MET A 346 13.42 12.04 -3.08
CA MET A 346 13.78 10.73 -2.53
C MET A 346 12.59 10.05 -1.84
N SER A 347 11.37 10.51 -2.12
CA SER A 347 10.17 9.96 -1.51
C SER A 347 10.07 8.45 -1.75
N ALA A 348 9.76 7.69 -0.70
CA ALA A 348 9.62 6.24 -0.70
C ALA A 348 10.82 5.44 -1.24
N MET A 349 12.02 6.04 -1.38
CA MET A 349 13.16 5.41 -2.05
C MET A 349 13.48 4.00 -1.53
N PHE A 350 13.39 3.78 -0.21
CA PHE A 350 13.61 2.48 0.43
C PHE A 350 12.35 1.94 1.13
N TYR A 351 11.15 2.44 0.83
CA TYR A 351 9.92 1.98 1.50
C TYR A 351 9.79 0.45 1.39
N GLN A 352 9.74 -0.27 2.52
CA GLN A 352 9.70 -1.74 2.58
C GLN A 352 10.91 -2.49 1.97
N ALA A 353 12.06 -1.82 1.84
CA ALA A 353 13.35 -2.50 1.63
C ALA A 353 13.83 -3.13 2.96
N TYR A 354 13.19 -4.23 3.38
CA TYR A 354 13.28 -4.75 4.74
C TYR A 354 14.70 -5.05 5.24
N ARG A 355 15.62 -5.43 4.34
CA ARG A 355 16.99 -5.84 4.69
C ARG A 355 18.02 -4.72 4.63
N PHE A 356 17.70 -3.60 3.99
CA PHE A 356 18.66 -2.53 3.72
C PHE A 356 19.21 -1.94 5.03
N ASP A 357 20.52 -2.04 5.24
CA ASP A 357 21.21 -1.50 6.42
C ASP A 357 22.63 -0.98 6.10
N HIS A 358 22.79 -0.25 4.98
CA HIS A 358 24.07 0.33 4.56
C HIS A 358 24.16 1.84 4.82
N SER A 359 25.39 2.32 5.03
CA SER A 359 25.65 3.71 5.39
C SER A 359 25.33 4.67 4.24
N LEU A 360 24.52 5.69 4.54
CA LEU A 360 24.18 6.79 3.61
C LEU A 360 24.70 8.14 4.11
N ASN A 361 25.47 8.18 5.20
CA ASN A 361 25.83 9.43 5.90
C ASN A 361 26.76 10.35 5.09
N ASN A 362 27.35 9.88 3.99
CA ASN A 362 28.20 10.68 3.11
C ASN A 362 27.43 11.37 1.98
N TRP A 363 26.13 11.09 1.83
CA TRP A 363 25.31 11.69 0.80
C TRP A 363 25.11 13.18 1.03
N ASN A 364 25.34 13.97 -0.03
CA ASN A 364 24.93 15.37 -0.06
C ASN A 364 23.46 15.46 -0.47
N VAL A 365 22.57 15.59 0.50
CA VAL A 365 21.12 15.70 0.30
C VAL A 365 20.60 17.15 0.31
N SER A 366 21.48 18.15 0.20
CA SER A 366 21.12 19.56 0.37
C SER A 366 20.09 20.08 -0.63
N ASN A 367 19.90 19.41 -1.77
CA ASN A 367 18.91 19.79 -2.80
C ASN A 367 17.58 19.02 -2.70
N VAL A 368 17.48 18.04 -1.78
CA VAL A 368 16.28 17.23 -1.61
C VAL A 368 15.18 18.06 -0.95
N THR A 369 13.98 18.02 -1.53
CA THR A 369 12.79 18.75 -1.05
C THR A 369 11.72 17.82 -0.48
N ASN A 370 11.71 16.54 -0.89
CA ASN A 370 10.74 15.53 -0.46
C ASN A 370 11.46 14.23 -0.04
N MET A 371 11.29 13.86 1.23
CA MET A 371 11.78 12.60 1.83
C MET A 371 10.65 11.76 2.43
N SER A 372 9.40 12.05 2.05
CA SER A 372 8.23 11.34 2.57
C SER A 372 8.36 9.83 2.35
N ALA A 373 8.07 9.05 3.40
CA ALA A 373 8.16 7.59 3.42
C ALA A 373 9.52 6.96 3.02
N MET A 374 10.62 7.72 2.96
CA MET A 374 11.91 7.23 2.43
C MET A 374 12.38 5.93 3.09
N PHE A 375 12.26 5.80 4.42
CA PHE A 375 12.61 4.63 5.24
C PHE A 375 11.39 4.01 5.91
N ARG A 376 10.21 4.14 5.30
CA ARG A 376 9.00 3.53 5.82
C ARG A 376 9.17 2.01 5.82
N ASP A 377 8.88 1.36 6.94
CA ASP A 377 8.94 -0.10 7.12
C ASP A 377 10.28 -0.73 6.66
N THR A 378 11.38 0.04 6.72
CA THR A 378 12.75 -0.50 6.57
C THR A 378 13.19 -1.09 7.90
N SER A 379 12.60 -2.23 8.26
CA SER A 379 12.69 -2.80 9.61
C SER A 379 14.11 -3.05 10.14
N HIS A 380 15.11 -3.25 9.27
CA HIS A 380 16.50 -3.47 9.67
C HIS A 380 17.35 -2.20 9.72
N PHE A 381 16.97 -1.16 8.99
CA PHE A 381 17.77 0.05 8.82
C PHE A 381 18.08 0.72 10.17
N ASN A 382 19.36 0.82 10.48
CA ASN A 382 19.85 1.49 11.68
C ASN A 382 21.25 2.07 11.44
N GLN A 383 21.36 2.96 10.45
CA GLN A 383 22.60 3.65 10.10
C GLN A 383 22.55 5.14 10.45
N PRO A 384 23.70 5.80 10.66
CA PRO A 384 23.76 7.24 10.92
C PRO A 384 23.36 8.07 9.69
N LEU A 385 22.67 9.18 9.94
CA LEU A 385 22.20 10.18 8.96
C LEU A 385 22.47 11.62 9.42
N ASP A 386 23.32 11.80 10.43
CA ASP A 386 23.55 13.06 11.13
C ASP A 386 24.32 14.12 10.33
N ASN A 387 24.97 13.72 9.22
CA ASN A 387 25.67 14.63 8.31
C ASN A 387 24.77 15.25 7.24
N TRP A 388 23.53 14.81 7.12
CA TRP A 388 22.61 15.29 6.09
C TRP A 388 22.19 16.74 6.33
N ASP A 389 22.39 17.58 5.31
CA ASP A 389 21.76 18.90 5.24
C ASP A 389 20.34 18.77 4.71
N VAL A 390 19.36 18.73 5.61
CA VAL A 390 17.93 18.62 5.28
C VAL A 390 17.23 19.98 5.23
N SER A 391 17.98 21.08 5.18
CA SER A 391 17.42 22.44 5.28
C SER A 391 16.44 22.82 4.15
N ASN A 392 16.49 22.14 3.00
CA ASN A 392 15.54 22.35 1.89
C ASN A 392 14.35 21.38 1.89
N VAL A 393 14.29 20.42 2.81
CA VAL A 393 13.21 19.44 2.88
C VAL A 393 11.94 20.10 3.42
N THR A 394 10.82 19.85 2.75
CA THR A 394 9.50 20.40 3.12
C THR A 394 8.52 19.32 3.58
N ASP A 395 8.70 18.07 3.13
CA ASP A 395 7.88 16.91 3.50
C ASP A 395 8.76 15.74 3.99
N MET A 396 8.54 15.35 5.25
CA MET A 396 9.13 14.19 5.92
C MET A 396 8.05 13.23 6.47
N SER A 397 6.82 13.35 5.97
CA SER A 397 5.72 12.50 6.44
C SER A 397 6.05 11.03 6.24
N ASN A 398 5.75 10.22 7.26
CA ASN A 398 6.02 8.78 7.27
C ASN A 398 7.50 8.36 7.07
N MET A 399 8.48 9.27 7.12
CA MET A 399 9.86 8.97 6.72
C MET A 399 10.44 7.75 7.43
N PHE A 400 10.19 7.57 8.74
CA PHE A 400 10.62 6.41 9.53
C PHE A 400 9.44 5.59 10.06
N TYR A 401 8.23 5.72 9.51
CA TYR A 401 7.06 4.93 9.95
C TYR A 401 7.41 3.43 9.94
N GLN A 402 7.26 2.73 11.07
CA GLN A 402 7.63 1.30 11.24
C GLN A 402 9.12 0.96 10.98
N ALA A 403 10.04 1.92 11.00
CA ALA A 403 11.49 1.64 11.03
C ALA A 403 11.90 1.13 12.43
N TYR A 404 11.53 -0.10 12.77
CA TYR A 404 11.53 -0.62 14.16
C TYR A 404 12.87 -0.52 14.90
N ARG A 405 14.00 -0.65 14.19
CA ARG A 405 15.35 -0.65 14.77
C ARG A 405 16.03 0.70 14.76
N PHE A 406 15.53 1.67 13.98
CA PHE A 406 16.21 2.94 13.79
C PHE A 406 16.37 3.71 15.11
N ASN A 407 17.61 4.01 15.47
CA ASN A 407 17.95 4.68 16.73
C ASN A 407 19.27 5.48 16.61
N HIS A 408 19.42 6.29 15.56
CA HIS A 408 20.58 7.17 15.36
C HIS A 408 20.22 8.65 15.57
N SER A 409 21.24 9.46 15.87
CA SER A 409 21.05 10.89 16.17
C SER A 409 20.59 11.65 14.94
N LEU A 410 19.59 12.51 15.10
CA LEU A 410 19.09 13.42 14.07
C LEU A 410 19.10 14.89 14.55
N ASN A 411 19.71 15.15 15.71
CA ASN A 411 19.61 16.44 16.40
C ASN A 411 20.28 17.61 15.65
N ASN A 412 21.16 17.31 14.68
CA ASN A 412 21.84 18.33 13.85
C ASN A 412 21.01 18.75 12.62
N TRP A 413 19.89 18.09 12.35
CA TRP A 413 19.04 18.41 11.21
C TRP A 413 18.38 19.79 11.37
N ASN A 414 18.51 20.63 10.36
CA ASN A 414 17.75 21.85 10.25
C ASN A 414 16.38 21.55 9.60
N VAL A 415 15.35 21.41 10.42
CA VAL A 415 13.98 21.10 9.97
C VAL A 415 13.08 22.34 9.83
N SER A 416 13.65 23.56 9.85
CA SER A 416 12.87 24.80 9.87
C SER A 416 11.95 24.99 8.66
N ASN A 417 12.24 24.37 7.52
CA ASN A 417 11.42 24.43 6.30
C ASN A 417 10.39 23.30 6.18
N VAL A 418 10.40 22.34 7.10
CA VAL A 418 9.49 21.21 7.06
C VAL A 418 8.09 21.66 7.51
N THR A 419 7.09 21.37 6.69
CA THR A 419 5.69 21.69 6.96
C THR A 419 4.85 20.45 7.25
N ASN A 420 5.28 19.28 6.76
CA ASN A 420 4.60 18.00 6.93
C ASN A 420 5.53 16.96 7.58
N MET A 421 5.21 16.57 8.82
CA MET A 421 5.93 15.52 9.58
C MET A 421 4.98 14.43 10.10
N LYS A 422 3.76 14.34 9.55
CA LYS A 422 2.76 13.36 10.03
C LYS A 422 3.36 11.96 10.02
N GLU A 423 3.13 11.20 11.09
CA GLU A 423 3.56 9.80 11.21
C GLU A 423 5.08 9.57 11.13
N MET A 424 5.93 10.60 11.16
CA MET A 424 7.37 10.49 10.89
C MET A 424 8.07 9.41 11.70
N PHE A 425 7.78 9.28 13.01
CA PHE A 425 8.36 8.28 13.92
C PHE A 425 7.31 7.29 14.44
N SER A 426 6.15 7.18 13.79
CA SER A 426 5.12 6.24 14.20
C SER A 426 5.65 4.81 14.12
N GLU A 427 5.40 4.02 15.17
CA GLU A 427 5.84 2.64 15.36
C GLU A 427 7.37 2.42 15.36
N THR A 428 8.18 3.49 15.46
CA THR A 428 9.65 3.40 15.65
C THR A 428 10.03 2.93 17.05
N SER A 429 9.82 1.64 17.32
CA SER A 429 9.86 1.08 18.67
C SER A 429 11.17 1.28 19.43
N ALA A 430 12.32 1.38 18.74
CA ALA A 430 13.63 1.57 19.35
C ALA A 430 14.09 3.04 19.46
N PHE A 431 13.45 3.98 18.75
CA PHE A 431 13.95 5.33 18.60
C PHE A 431 13.86 6.11 19.91
N ASN A 432 15.01 6.59 20.40
CA ASN A 432 15.10 7.41 21.60
C ASN A 432 16.35 8.31 21.56
N LYS A 433 16.49 9.11 20.49
CA LYS A 433 17.60 10.05 20.31
C LYS A 433 17.17 11.51 20.41
N PRO A 434 18.07 12.41 20.86
CA PRO A 434 17.81 13.86 20.99
C PRO A 434 17.15 14.48 19.75
N LEU A 435 16.17 15.36 19.99
CA LEU A 435 15.41 16.14 18.99
C LEU A 435 15.15 17.59 19.45
N GLU A 436 15.77 18.01 20.56
CA GLU A 436 15.48 19.28 21.24
C GLU A 436 15.85 20.52 20.42
N ASN A 437 16.75 20.39 19.44
CA ASN A 437 17.22 21.49 18.61
C ASN A 437 16.38 21.71 17.34
N TRP A 438 15.36 20.89 17.11
CA TRP A 438 14.51 21.01 15.93
C TRP A 438 13.61 22.25 16.01
N ASP A 439 13.68 23.09 14.99
CA ASP A 439 12.72 24.18 14.76
C ASP A 439 11.48 23.64 14.01
N VAL A 440 10.44 23.31 14.77
CA VAL A 440 9.16 22.82 14.25
C VAL A 440 8.11 23.93 14.06
N SER A 441 8.52 25.20 14.10
CA SER A 441 7.60 26.37 14.07
C SER A 441 6.78 26.52 12.78
N ASN A 442 7.10 25.76 11.72
CA ASN A 442 6.35 25.70 10.46
C ASN A 442 5.44 24.46 10.33
N VAL A 443 5.45 23.55 11.30
CA VAL A 443 4.59 22.36 11.29
C VAL A 443 3.17 22.74 11.73
N ILE A 444 2.16 22.30 10.96
CA ILE A 444 0.74 22.61 11.20
C ILE A 444 -0.01 21.39 11.77
N ASP A 445 0.42 20.17 11.43
CA ASP A 445 -0.24 18.92 11.79
C ASP A 445 0.78 17.93 12.38
N MET A 446 0.59 17.58 13.65
CA MET A 446 1.41 16.64 14.41
C MET A 446 0.72 15.29 14.63
N TRP A 447 -0.26 14.96 13.79
CA TRP A 447 -0.92 13.65 13.82
C TRP A 447 0.12 12.52 13.77
N HIS A 448 0.03 11.61 14.76
CA HIS A 448 0.81 10.37 14.84
C HIS A 448 2.34 10.48 14.87
N ILE A 449 2.96 11.63 15.13
CA ILE A 449 4.44 11.73 15.05
C ILE A 449 5.14 10.63 15.87
N PHE A 450 4.70 10.35 17.10
CA PHE A 450 5.26 9.31 17.98
C PHE A 450 4.25 8.21 18.35
N TYR A 451 3.26 7.97 17.49
CA TYR A 451 2.28 6.89 17.70
C TYR A 451 3.01 5.54 17.87
N ASN A 452 2.75 4.78 18.93
CA ASN A 452 3.41 3.52 19.29
C ASN A 452 4.96 3.56 19.28
N ALA A 453 5.59 4.73 19.39
CA ALA A 453 7.04 4.87 19.54
C ALA A 453 7.45 4.52 20.98
N LYS A 454 7.49 3.22 21.30
CA LYS A 454 7.52 2.71 22.69
C LYS A 454 8.68 3.24 23.54
N ALA A 455 9.86 3.47 22.94
CA ALA A 455 11.08 3.87 23.64
C ALA A 455 11.28 5.39 23.78
N ILE A 456 10.52 6.23 23.07
CA ILE A 456 10.75 7.67 23.05
C ILE A 456 10.60 8.28 24.44
N ASN A 457 11.62 9.00 24.90
CA ASN A 457 11.59 9.71 26.17
C ASN A 457 12.53 10.92 26.16
N GLN A 458 12.42 11.75 25.12
CA GLN A 458 13.32 12.87 24.84
C GLN A 458 12.70 14.22 25.20
N PRO A 459 13.50 15.24 25.57
CA PRO A 459 12.99 16.55 25.94
C PRO A 459 12.50 17.33 24.71
N LEU A 460 11.18 17.51 24.59
CA LEU A 460 10.56 18.23 23.46
C LEU A 460 9.98 19.60 23.87
N ASN A 461 10.22 20.03 25.11
CA ASN A 461 9.58 21.22 25.69
C ASN A 461 9.97 22.55 24.99
N ASN A 462 11.06 22.54 24.20
CA ASN A 462 11.54 23.72 23.47
C ASN A 462 10.91 23.87 22.07
N TRP A 463 10.14 22.89 21.62
CA TRP A 463 9.46 22.96 20.33
C TRP A 463 8.42 24.09 20.31
N ASP A 464 8.50 24.96 19.29
CA ASP A 464 7.46 25.93 19.00
C ASP A 464 6.32 25.26 18.23
N VAL A 465 5.27 24.86 18.97
CA VAL A 465 4.07 24.24 18.41
C VAL A 465 2.93 25.24 18.17
N SER A 466 3.21 26.55 18.18
CA SER A 466 2.18 27.60 18.16
C SER A 466 1.32 27.61 16.90
N LYS A 467 1.78 27.05 15.78
CA LYS A 467 0.98 26.92 14.53
C LYS A 467 0.22 25.60 14.42
N VAL A 468 0.43 24.65 15.34
CA VAL A 468 -0.17 23.33 15.25
C VAL A 468 -1.66 23.41 15.55
N THR A 469 -2.47 22.77 14.70
CA THR A 469 -3.93 22.73 14.83
C THR A 469 -4.46 21.33 15.18
N ASN A 470 -3.67 20.29 14.90
CA ASN A 470 -4.02 18.89 15.12
C ASN A 470 -2.89 18.15 15.85
N MET A 471 -3.17 17.59 17.02
CA MET A 471 -2.25 16.78 17.84
C MET A 471 -2.81 15.37 18.10
N LYS A 472 -3.78 14.93 17.30
CA LYS A 472 -4.42 13.63 17.43
C LYS A 472 -3.36 12.51 17.52
N GLU A 473 -3.49 11.66 18.53
CA GLU A 473 -2.70 10.43 18.69
C GLU A 473 -1.16 10.64 18.69
N MET A 474 -0.67 11.86 18.91
CA MET A 474 0.76 12.21 18.78
C MET A 474 1.69 11.34 19.65
N PHE A 475 1.30 11.03 20.89
CA PHE A 475 2.03 10.15 21.83
C PHE A 475 1.21 8.91 22.20
N SER A 476 0.19 8.54 21.41
CA SER A 476 -0.57 7.32 21.70
C SER A 476 0.36 6.11 21.65
N GLY A 477 0.37 5.25 22.66
CA GLY A 477 1.25 4.08 22.78
C GLY A 477 2.72 4.40 23.08
N ALA A 478 3.12 5.66 23.25
CA ALA A 478 4.47 6.07 23.63
C ALA A 478 4.75 5.76 25.12
N SER A 479 4.80 4.47 25.45
CA SER A 479 4.68 3.96 26.83
C SER A 479 5.77 4.43 27.80
N ALA A 480 6.97 4.77 27.30
CA ALA A 480 8.09 5.26 28.11
C ALA A 480 8.14 6.80 28.25
N PHE A 481 7.31 7.53 27.50
CA PHE A 481 7.40 8.99 27.43
C PHE A 481 6.98 9.65 28.74
N ASN A 482 7.88 10.41 29.36
CA ASN A 482 7.62 11.14 30.60
C ASN A 482 8.47 12.41 30.70
N LYS A 483 8.49 13.24 29.65
CA LYS A 483 9.21 14.53 29.63
C LYS A 483 8.27 15.73 29.63
N PRO A 484 8.68 16.86 30.24
CA PRO A 484 7.84 18.06 30.31
C PRO A 484 7.44 18.59 28.92
N LEU A 485 6.20 19.07 28.81
CA LEU A 485 5.62 19.72 27.62
C LEU A 485 4.92 21.06 27.99
N ASN A 486 5.15 21.56 29.20
CA ASN A 486 4.41 22.67 29.78
C ASN A 486 4.70 24.04 29.14
N ASN A 487 5.72 24.15 28.29
CA ASN A 487 6.05 25.38 27.56
C ASN A 487 5.36 25.47 26.19
N TRP A 488 4.70 24.40 25.75
CA TRP A 488 4.01 24.38 24.47
C TRP A 488 2.85 25.38 24.42
N ASN A 489 2.83 26.22 23.39
CA ASN A 489 1.67 27.04 23.07
C ASN A 489 0.68 26.23 22.23
N VAL A 490 -0.33 25.66 22.87
CA VAL A 490 -1.36 24.85 22.22
C VAL A 490 -2.64 25.62 21.88
N SER A 491 -2.63 26.96 21.94
CA SER A 491 -3.84 27.79 21.80
C SER A 491 -4.55 27.63 20.45
N ASN A 492 -3.86 27.18 19.40
CA ASN A 492 -4.43 26.95 18.07
C ASN A 492 -4.91 25.51 17.83
N VAL A 493 -4.66 24.60 18.79
CA VAL A 493 -5.03 23.19 18.65
C VAL A 493 -6.54 23.02 18.82
N THR A 494 -7.17 22.32 17.88
CA THR A 494 -8.61 22.02 17.90
C THR A 494 -8.92 20.55 18.19
N ASN A 495 -7.96 19.65 17.93
CA ASN A 495 -8.10 18.22 18.11
C ASN A 495 -6.92 17.63 18.90
N MET A 496 -7.21 17.04 20.07
CA MET A 496 -6.27 16.33 20.95
C MET A 496 -6.71 14.89 21.22
N SER A 497 -7.58 14.32 20.38
CA SER A 497 -8.09 12.96 20.63
C SER A 497 -6.94 11.95 20.69
N TYR A 498 -6.99 11.09 21.70
CA TYR A 498 -6.05 10.01 21.98
C TYR A 498 -4.58 10.45 22.12
N MET A 499 -4.30 11.74 22.33
CA MET A 499 -2.93 12.28 22.30
C MET A 499 -1.95 11.53 23.21
N PHE A 500 -2.37 11.11 24.41
CA PHE A 500 -1.58 10.34 25.38
C PHE A 500 -2.19 8.97 25.68
N GLN A 501 -3.03 8.43 24.79
CA GLN A 501 -3.63 7.11 24.99
C GLN A 501 -2.52 6.06 25.18
N GLY A 502 -2.51 5.29 26.25
CA GLY A 502 -1.49 4.26 26.50
C GLY A 502 -0.07 4.80 26.74
N ALA A 503 0.12 6.11 26.94
CA ALA A 503 1.37 6.69 27.41
C ALA A 503 1.56 6.40 28.90
N ARG A 504 1.75 5.13 29.24
CA ARG A 504 1.63 4.59 30.61
C ARG A 504 2.51 5.29 31.64
N ALA A 505 3.71 5.73 31.27
CA ALA A 505 4.64 6.42 32.15
C ALA A 505 4.41 7.94 32.28
N PHE A 506 3.55 8.52 31.44
CA PHE A 506 3.41 9.97 31.34
C PHE A 506 2.76 10.57 32.59
N ASN A 507 3.47 11.47 33.28
CA ASN A 507 2.99 12.13 34.49
C ASN A 507 3.58 13.55 34.63
N GLN A 508 3.45 14.37 33.60
CA GLN A 508 4.01 15.73 33.54
C GLN A 508 2.92 16.80 33.53
N THR A 509 3.22 17.97 34.10
CA THR A 509 2.23 19.05 34.27
C THR A 509 1.80 19.65 32.93
N LEU A 510 0.49 19.80 32.72
CA LEU A 510 -0.11 20.42 31.52
C LEU A 510 -1.05 21.59 31.86
N ASN A 511 -1.13 22.00 33.12
CA ASN A 511 -2.15 22.95 33.61
C ASN A 511 -2.05 24.36 33.00
N ASN A 512 -0.92 24.71 32.38
CA ASN A 512 -0.68 26.00 31.73
C ASN A 512 -1.11 26.03 30.25
N TRP A 513 -1.55 24.90 29.69
CA TRP A 513 -2.03 24.84 28.32
C TRP A 513 -3.34 25.60 28.15
N ASP A 514 -3.38 26.49 27.16
CA ASP A 514 -4.62 27.10 26.69
C ASP A 514 -5.34 26.14 25.73
N VAL A 515 -6.27 25.36 26.27
CA VAL A 515 -7.10 24.41 25.51
C VAL A 515 -8.44 25.01 25.06
N SER A 516 -8.60 26.34 25.11
CA SER A 516 -9.89 27.00 24.85
C SER A 516 -10.44 26.78 23.45
N ASN A 517 -9.60 26.47 22.45
CA ASN A 517 -10.01 26.15 21.09
C ASN A 517 -10.20 24.64 20.82
N VAL A 518 -9.91 23.78 21.79
CA VAL A 518 -10.04 22.33 21.63
C VAL A 518 -11.52 21.95 21.63
N THR A 519 -11.91 21.15 20.64
CA THR A 519 -13.29 20.64 20.48
C THR A 519 -13.40 19.13 20.71
N ASN A 520 -12.30 18.38 20.52
CA ASN A 520 -12.25 16.93 20.68
C ASN A 520 -11.09 16.50 21.62
N MET A 521 -11.45 15.83 22.73
CA MET A 521 -10.55 15.25 23.73
C MET A 521 -10.83 13.75 23.96
N GLU A 522 -11.48 13.09 22.99
CA GLU A 522 -11.78 11.66 23.04
C GLU A 522 -10.52 10.85 23.39
N GLY A 523 -10.59 10.01 24.42
CA GLY A 523 -9.51 9.10 24.82
C GLY A 523 -8.17 9.75 25.14
N MET A 524 -8.11 11.08 25.38
CA MET A 524 -6.84 11.81 25.47
C MET A 524 -5.84 11.20 26.48
N PHE A 525 -6.33 10.69 27.61
CA PHE A 525 -5.53 10.00 28.65
C PHE A 525 -5.99 8.56 28.88
N GLU A 526 -6.66 7.94 27.91
CA GLU A 526 -7.06 6.53 28.04
C GLU A 526 -5.82 5.66 28.30
N LYS A 527 -5.80 4.81 29.32
CA LYS A 527 -4.66 3.95 29.71
C LYS A 527 -3.36 4.71 30.00
N ALA A 528 -3.42 6.02 30.28
CA ALA A 528 -2.30 6.78 30.83
C ALA A 528 -2.16 6.47 32.33
N GLU A 529 -1.74 5.25 32.65
CA GLU A 529 -1.86 4.64 33.98
C GLU A 529 -1.24 5.47 35.11
N ALA A 530 -0.10 6.14 34.86
CA ALA A 530 0.61 6.96 35.86
C ALA A 530 0.14 8.42 35.93
N PHE A 531 -0.71 8.88 35.02
CA PHE A 531 -1.05 10.30 34.89
C PHE A 531 -1.87 10.80 36.08
N ASN A 532 -1.33 11.77 36.83
CA ASN A 532 -2.00 12.36 37.99
C ASN A 532 -1.59 13.83 38.21
N GLN A 533 -1.74 14.66 37.17
CA GLN A 533 -1.36 16.08 37.19
C GLN A 533 -2.57 17.01 37.08
N PRO A 534 -2.54 18.21 37.69
CA PRO A 534 -3.69 19.10 37.71
C PRO A 534 -4.06 19.59 36.31
N LEU A 535 -5.37 19.63 36.04
CA LEU A 535 -5.99 20.10 34.78
C LEU A 535 -7.12 21.12 35.04
N ASN A 536 -7.30 21.54 36.29
CA ASN A 536 -8.46 22.30 36.75
C ASN A 536 -8.55 23.71 36.13
N ASN A 537 -7.46 24.24 35.57
CA ASN A 537 -7.41 25.56 34.95
C ASN A 537 -7.78 25.53 33.46
N TRP A 538 -7.95 24.34 32.87
CA TRP A 538 -8.32 24.21 31.47
C TRP A 538 -9.71 24.79 31.18
N ASN A 539 -9.78 25.66 30.18
CA ASN A 539 -11.05 26.12 29.63
C ASN A 539 -11.57 25.10 28.60
N VAL A 540 -12.42 24.18 29.05
CA VAL A 540 -13.03 23.14 28.19
C VAL A 540 -14.38 23.54 27.59
N SER A 541 -14.75 24.83 27.61
CA SER A 541 -16.10 25.27 27.21
C SER A 541 -16.45 24.96 25.75
N ASN A 542 -15.46 24.79 24.88
CA ASN A 542 -15.65 24.46 23.46
C ASN A 542 -15.56 22.95 23.17
N VAL A 543 -15.22 22.13 24.17
CA VAL A 543 -15.13 20.68 24.00
C VAL A 543 -16.52 20.08 23.84
N THR A 544 -16.68 19.24 22.82
CA THR A 544 -17.94 18.52 22.53
C THR A 544 -17.80 17.01 22.75
N ASN A 545 -16.59 16.46 22.60
CA ASN A 545 -16.32 15.03 22.75
C ASN A 545 -15.27 14.76 23.85
N MET A 546 -15.68 14.06 24.90
CA MET A 546 -14.85 13.56 26.02
C MET A 546 -15.03 12.04 26.22
N TYR A 547 -15.47 11.32 25.18
CA TYR A 547 -15.61 9.87 25.21
C TYR A 547 -14.30 9.23 25.71
N ALA A 548 -14.39 8.34 26.70
CA ALA A 548 -13.25 7.59 27.24
C ALA A 548 -12.02 8.42 27.72
N MET A 549 -12.15 9.74 27.96
CA MET A 549 -10.99 10.63 28.17
C MET A 549 -9.99 10.14 29.24
N PHE A 550 -10.45 9.56 30.34
CA PHE A 550 -9.64 9.00 31.43
C PHE A 550 -9.89 7.49 31.63
N MET A 551 -10.35 6.79 30.59
CA MET A 551 -10.59 5.35 30.69
C MET A 551 -9.29 4.63 31.08
N ASP A 552 -9.29 3.81 32.11
CA ASP A 552 -8.13 3.11 32.67
C ASP A 552 -6.94 4.01 33.09
N ALA A 553 -7.16 5.32 33.27
CA ALA A 553 -6.18 6.23 33.89
C ALA A 553 -6.14 6.00 35.41
N SER A 554 -5.63 4.84 35.81
CA SER A 554 -5.85 4.27 37.15
C SER A 554 -5.38 5.14 38.32
N ALA A 555 -4.32 5.94 38.15
CA ALA A 555 -3.78 6.84 39.16
C ALA A 555 -4.43 8.24 39.20
N PHE A 556 -5.27 8.58 38.21
CA PHE A 556 -5.78 9.94 38.06
C PHE A 556 -6.75 10.31 39.19
N ASN A 557 -6.42 11.35 39.96
CA ASN A 557 -7.23 11.84 41.07
C ASN A 557 -7.05 13.35 41.28
N GLN A 558 -7.28 14.14 40.23
CA GLN A 558 -7.08 15.60 40.23
C GLN A 558 -8.40 16.36 40.06
N PRO A 559 -8.54 17.55 40.67
CA PRO A 559 -9.80 18.29 40.65
C PRO A 559 -10.18 18.74 39.24
N LEU A 560 -11.45 18.56 38.87
CA LEU A 560 -12.01 18.97 37.57
C LEU A 560 -13.27 19.85 37.71
N ASN A 561 -13.64 20.21 38.94
CA ASN A 561 -14.93 20.84 39.25
C ASN A 561 -15.14 22.22 38.57
N ASN A 562 -14.07 22.86 38.09
CA ASN A 562 -14.15 24.17 37.43
C ASN A 562 -14.48 24.08 35.94
N TRP A 563 -14.50 22.87 35.36
CA TRP A 563 -14.74 22.68 33.95
C TRP A 563 -16.18 23.01 33.55
N ASN A 564 -16.33 23.85 32.52
CA ASN A 564 -17.61 24.10 31.88
C ASN A 564 -17.90 23.03 30.82
N VAL A 565 -18.63 21.99 31.20
CA VAL A 565 -18.98 20.85 30.33
C VAL A 565 -20.31 21.04 29.57
N PHE A 566 -20.84 22.26 29.49
CA PHE A 566 -22.16 22.52 28.90
C PHE A 566 -22.27 22.03 27.44
N ASN A 567 -21.22 22.23 26.64
CA ASN A 567 -21.20 21.87 25.22
C ASN A 567 -20.87 20.39 24.95
N VAL A 568 -20.53 19.61 25.98
CA VAL A 568 -20.17 18.21 25.80
C VAL A 568 -21.41 17.38 25.47
N THR A 569 -21.32 16.58 24.40
CA THR A 569 -22.37 15.67 23.94
C THR A 569 -22.01 14.20 24.15
N TYR A 570 -20.71 13.86 24.09
CA TYR A 570 -20.18 12.50 24.28
C TYR A 570 -19.31 12.39 25.55
N MET A 571 -19.78 11.63 26.55
CA MET A 571 -19.06 11.36 27.82
C MET A 571 -19.07 9.87 28.24
N THR A 572 -19.54 8.98 27.38
CA THR A 572 -19.53 7.53 27.64
C THR A 572 -18.13 7.08 28.06
N GLY A 573 -18.05 6.32 29.16
CA GLY A 573 -16.79 5.76 29.66
C GLY A 573 -15.73 6.74 30.15
N MET A 574 -16.06 8.03 30.37
CA MET A 574 -15.06 9.07 30.66
C MET A 574 -14.09 8.72 31.79
N PHE A 575 -14.54 8.07 32.86
CA PHE A 575 -13.73 7.62 34.01
C PHE A 575 -13.79 6.10 34.22
N LYS A 576 -14.14 5.33 33.18
CA LYS A 576 -14.17 3.86 33.28
C LYS A 576 -12.80 3.34 33.69
N GLY A 577 -12.66 2.59 34.78
CA GLY A 577 -11.40 2.05 35.26
C GLY A 577 -10.45 3.09 35.88
N ALA A 578 -10.87 4.35 36.06
CA ALA A 578 -10.12 5.37 36.79
C ALA A 578 -10.19 5.10 38.31
N LYS A 579 -9.51 4.04 38.75
CA LYS A 579 -9.68 3.45 40.08
C LYS A 579 -9.52 4.44 41.23
N ALA A 580 -8.51 5.31 41.16
CA ALA A 580 -8.21 6.29 42.20
C ALA A 580 -9.11 7.54 42.18
N PHE A 581 -9.90 7.76 41.13
CA PHE A 581 -10.62 9.02 40.93
C PHE A 581 -11.71 9.24 41.98
N ASN A 582 -11.58 10.30 42.77
CA ASN A 582 -12.55 10.65 43.81
C ASN A 582 -12.62 12.18 44.04
N GLN A 583 -12.81 12.95 42.98
CA GLN A 583 -12.84 14.42 43.04
C GLN A 583 -14.23 14.99 42.77
N PRO A 584 -14.62 16.10 43.43
CA PRO A 584 -15.94 16.70 43.24
C PRO A 584 -16.20 17.12 41.79
N LEU A 585 -17.41 16.82 41.30
CA LEU A 585 -17.91 17.22 39.97
C LEU A 585 -19.27 17.95 40.05
N ASN A 586 -19.63 18.42 41.24
CA ASN A 586 -20.97 18.96 41.55
C ASN A 586 -21.29 20.28 40.81
N ASN A 587 -20.28 20.98 40.26
CA ASN A 587 -20.48 22.20 39.50
C ASN A 587 -20.73 21.94 38.01
N TRP A 588 -20.54 20.70 37.54
CA TRP A 588 -20.74 20.35 36.13
C TRP A 588 -22.20 20.45 35.73
N LYS A 589 -22.42 20.87 34.48
CA LYS A 589 -23.75 20.98 33.86
C LYS A 589 -23.80 20.23 32.51
N PRO A 590 -23.77 18.89 32.51
CA PRO A 590 -23.71 18.06 31.30
C PRO A 590 -25.05 18.00 30.53
N ARG A 591 -25.66 19.16 30.28
CA ARG A 591 -27.03 19.28 29.75
C ARG A 591 -27.19 18.65 28.37
N ASN A 592 -26.15 18.71 27.53
CA ASN A 592 -26.18 18.23 26.16
C ASN A 592 -25.76 16.75 26.01
N VAL A 593 -25.41 16.07 27.11
CA VAL A 593 -24.99 14.67 27.10
C VAL A 593 -26.19 13.75 26.87
N ILE A 594 -26.06 12.84 25.90
CA ILE A 594 -27.12 11.87 25.55
C ILE A 594 -26.91 10.52 26.25
N SER A 595 -25.65 10.13 26.47
CA SER A 595 -25.26 8.86 27.08
C SER A 595 -24.18 9.06 28.13
N MET A 596 -24.42 8.55 29.34
CA MET A 596 -23.44 8.44 30.43
C MET A 596 -23.08 6.98 30.71
N SER A 597 -23.28 6.11 29.72
CA SER A 597 -23.01 4.69 29.85
C SER A 597 -21.56 4.45 30.29
N GLY A 598 -21.36 3.60 31.29
CA GLY A 598 -20.06 3.23 31.83
C GLY A 598 -19.21 4.39 32.37
N MET A 599 -19.77 5.58 32.61
CA MET A 599 -18.97 6.78 32.92
C MET A 599 -18.02 6.59 34.11
N PHE A 600 -18.44 5.88 35.16
CA PHE A 600 -17.66 5.54 36.35
C PHE A 600 -17.53 4.01 36.54
N GLU A 601 -17.65 3.23 35.46
CA GLU A 601 -17.53 1.78 35.53
C GLU A 601 -16.13 1.40 36.04
N GLY A 602 -16.01 0.70 37.17
CA GLY A 602 -14.73 0.31 37.76
C GLY A 602 -13.96 1.45 38.41
N ALA A 603 -14.56 2.64 38.60
CA ALA A 603 -13.98 3.72 39.40
C ALA A 603 -14.13 3.40 40.90
N GLU A 604 -13.30 2.47 41.38
CA GLU A 604 -13.46 1.79 42.67
C GLU A 604 -13.57 2.75 43.87
N HIS A 605 -12.87 3.89 43.85
CA HIS A 605 -12.85 4.88 44.93
C HIS A 605 -13.83 6.06 44.74
N PHE A 606 -14.54 6.15 43.61
CA PHE A 606 -15.40 7.30 43.34
C PHE A 606 -16.58 7.36 44.32
N ASN A 607 -16.68 8.46 45.07
CA ASN A 607 -17.70 8.63 46.10
C ASN A 607 -18.09 10.13 46.26
N GLN A 608 -18.48 10.77 45.15
CA GLN A 608 -18.80 12.20 45.11
C GLN A 608 -20.25 12.46 44.71
N ARG A 609 -20.80 13.59 45.17
CA ARG A 609 -22.20 13.99 44.93
C ARG A 609 -22.44 14.44 43.50
N LEU A 610 -23.55 13.98 42.91
CA LEU A 610 -23.97 14.28 41.53
C LEU A 610 -25.43 14.77 41.44
N ASP A 611 -26.04 15.13 42.56
CA ASP A 611 -27.46 15.50 42.66
C ASP A 611 -27.84 16.81 41.96
N PHE A 612 -26.86 17.61 41.55
CA PHE A 612 -27.06 18.88 40.84
C PHE A 612 -26.97 18.77 39.32
N TRP A 613 -26.70 17.58 38.77
CA TRP A 613 -26.51 17.43 37.33
C TRP A 613 -27.84 17.53 36.55
N PRO A 614 -27.94 18.43 35.54
CA PRO A 614 -29.00 18.37 34.57
C PRO A 614 -28.83 17.13 33.67
N THR A 615 -29.82 16.24 33.70
CA THR A 615 -29.80 14.97 32.97
C THR A 615 -31.00 14.82 32.04
N GLU A 616 -31.67 15.92 31.66
CA GLU A 616 -32.95 15.84 30.94
C GLU A 616 -32.80 15.20 29.56
N ASN A 617 -31.63 15.31 28.92
CA ASN A 617 -31.36 14.72 27.61
C ASN A 617 -30.75 13.32 27.66
N VAL A 618 -30.45 12.80 28.86
CA VAL A 618 -29.79 11.49 29.00
C VAL A 618 -30.80 10.38 28.70
N THR A 619 -30.40 9.47 27.82
CA THR A 619 -31.21 8.31 27.40
C THR A 619 -30.64 6.96 27.86
N ASN A 620 -29.34 6.92 28.19
CA ASN A 620 -28.61 5.70 28.54
C ASN A 620 -27.71 5.92 29.77
N LEU A 621 -27.99 5.16 30.83
CA LEU A 621 -27.24 5.10 32.09
C LEU A 621 -26.65 3.71 32.37
N SER A 622 -26.66 2.82 31.38
CA SER A 622 -26.15 1.46 31.56
C SER A 622 -24.70 1.45 32.03
N TYR A 623 -24.36 0.57 32.98
CA TYR A 623 -23.03 0.44 33.58
C TYR A 623 -22.48 1.69 34.29
N MET A 624 -23.22 2.79 34.45
CA MET A 624 -22.67 4.08 34.88
C MET A 624 -21.80 4.01 36.15
N PHE A 625 -22.20 3.22 37.15
CA PHE A 625 -21.47 2.97 38.40
C PHE A 625 -21.12 1.49 38.61
N SER A 626 -21.11 0.70 37.53
CA SER A 626 -20.78 -0.72 37.63
C SER A 626 -19.37 -0.90 38.20
N GLY A 627 -19.19 -1.57 39.33
CA GLY A 627 -17.90 -1.77 39.98
C GLY A 627 -17.38 -0.55 40.76
N ALA A 628 -18.13 0.56 40.85
CA ALA A 628 -17.79 1.70 41.69
C ALA A 628 -18.04 1.37 43.17
N SER A 629 -17.18 0.52 43.74
CA SER A 629 -17.45 -0.22 44.98
C SER A 629 -17.68 0.67 46.21
N ALA A 630 -17.06 1.85 46.25
CA ALA A 630 -17.18 2.83 47.33
C ALA A 630 -18.32 3.84 47.16
N PHE A 631 -19.00 3.85 46.00
CA PHE A 631 -19.96 4.89 45.67
C PHE A 631 -21.22 4.81 46.56
N ASN A 632 -21.50 5.88 47.30
CA ASN A 632 -22.68 5.99 48.16
C ASN A 632 -23.08 7.47 48.36
N GLN A 633 -23.36 8.20 47.28
CA GLN A 633 -23.75 9.61 47.31
C GLN A 633 -25.08 9.89 46.58
N PRO A 634 -25.81 10.95 46.97
CA PRO A 634 -26.99 11.43 46.25
C PRO A 634 -26.75 11.62 44.75
N LEU A 635 -27.75 11.24 43.95
CA LEU A 635 -27.75 11.29 42.50
C LEU A 635 -28.81 12.26 41.98
N PHE A 636 -28.62 12.68 40.72
CA PHE A 636 -29.56 13.49 39.94
C PHE A 636 -30.98 12.88 39.92
N SER A 637 -32.01 13.72 39.71
CA SER A 637 -33.42 13.31 39.78
C SER A 637 -34.17 13.29 38.44
N TYR A 638 -33.65 13.94 37.39
CA TYR A 638 -34.37 14.15 36.13
C TYR A 638 -34.04 13.10 35.08
N LEU A 639 -34.75 11.96 35.10
CA LEU A 639 -34.47 10.79 34.24
C LEU A 639 -35.57 10.44 33.25
N SER A 640 -36.48 11.38 32.93
CA SER A 640 -37.67 11.09 32.12
C SER A 640 -37.36 10.58 30.71
N ASN A 641 -36.17 10.83 30.16
CA ASN A 641 -35.78 10.34 28.83
C ASN A 641 -34.93 9.06 28.87
N VAL A 642 -34.59 8.55 30.07
CA VAL A 642 -33.77 7.34 30.21
C VAL A 642 -34.56 6.11 29.79
N THR A 643 -33.95 5.31 28.92
CA THR A 643 -34.51 4.05 28.42
C THR A 643 -33.72 2.82 28.87
N ASP A 644 -32.46 2.97 29.29
CA ASP A 644 -31.58 1.87 29.69
C ASP A 644 -30.82 2.19 30.98
N MET A 645 -30.99 1.35 32.00
CA MET A 645 -30.30 1.37 33.30
C MET A 645 -29.62 0.03 33.62
N SER A 646 -29.39 -0.81 32.60
CA SER A 646 -28.81 -2.14 32.79
C SER A 646 -27.43 -2.03 33.45
N TYR A 647 -27.14 -2.88 34.44
CA TYR A 647 -25.86 -2.89 35.17
C TYR A 647 -25.48 -1.57 35.88
N MET A 648 -26.38 -0.58 36.00
CA MET A 648 -26.01 0.76 36.47
C MET A 648 -25.25 0.77 37.80
N PHE A 649 -25.61 -0.09 38.76
CA PHE A 649 -24.97 -0.25 40.07
C PHE A 649 -24.43 -1.68 40.29
N SER A 650 -24.21 -2.45 39.22
CA SER A 650 -23.66 -3.79 39.36
C SER A 650 -22.31 -3.73 40.09
N GLY A 651 -22.11 -4.45 41.19
CA GLY A 651 -20.88 -4.42 41.99
C GLY A 651 -20.64 -3.12 42.78
N ALA A 652 -21.56 -2.14 42.77
CA ALA A 652 -21.48 -0.93 43.59
C ALA A 652 -21.81 -1.25 45.06
N SER A 653 -20.91 -1.97 45.73
CA SER A 653 -21.21 -2.71 46.96
C SER A 653 -21.63 -1.84 48.16
N ALA A 654 -21.21 -0.57 48.21
CA ALA A 654 -21.55 0.37 49.26
C ALA A 654 -22.82 1.20 48.98
N PHE A 655 -23.39 1.13 47.77
CA PHE A 655 -24.44 2.02 47.35
C PHE A 655 -25.75 1.77 48.11
N ASN A 656 -26.26 2.79 48.80
CA ASN A 656 -27.49 2.71 49.56
C ASN A 656 -28.18 4.09 49.70
N GLN A 657 -28.37 4.79 48.58
CA GLN A 657 -29.03 6.11 48.55
C GLN A 657 -30.45 6.04 48.00
N PRO A 658 -31.39 6.85 48.51
CA PRO A 658 -32.75 6.94 47.96
C PRO A 658 -32.75 7.33 46.48
N LEU A 659 -33.64 6.73 45.70
CA LEU A 659 -33.75 6.94 44.25
C LEU A 659 -35.15 7.41 43.84
N TYR A 660 -35.37 8.72 43.87
CA TYR A 660 -36.64 9.36 43.51
C TYR A 660 -36.70 9.67 42.00
N TRP A 661 -36.85 8.61 41.18
CA TRP A 661 -36.78 8.73 39.73
C TRP A 661 -38.11 8.43 39.05
N ASN A 662 -38.39 9.17 37.98
CA ASN A 662 -39.41 8.78 37.01
C ASN A 662 -38.81 7.76 36.03
N THR A 663 -39.19 6.49 36.18
CA THR A 663 -38.70 5.37 35.36
C THR A 663 -39.67 4.96 34.25
N SER A 664 -40.75 5.72 34.01
CA SER A 664 -41.83 5.30 33.11
C SER A 664 -41.37 5.04 31.66
N ASN A 665 -40.25 5.61 31.22
CA ASN A 665 -39.68 5.38 29.88
C ASN A 665 -38.57 4.33 29.85
N VAL A 666 -38.18 3.76 30.99
CA VAL A 666 -37.12 2.75 31.09
C VAL A 666 -37.61 1.43 30.51
N LYS A 667 -36.79 0.83 29.64
CA LYS A 667 -37.04 -0.46 28.99
C LYS A 667 -36.18 -1.58 29.54
N ARG A 668 -34.99 -1.28 30.05
CA ARG A 668 -34.02 -2.29 30.53
C ARG A 668 -33.44 -1.92 31.89
N MET A 669 -33.47 -2.89 32.81
CA MET A 669 -32.93 -2.82 34.18
C MET A 669 -32.20 -4.12 34.59
N ASN A 670 -31.81 -4.96 33.62
CA ASN A 670 -31.13 -6.20 33.97
C ASN A 670 -29.82 -5.92 34.70
N ASN A 671 -29.53 -6.70 35.74
CA ASN A 671 -28.33 -6.61 36.58
C ASN A 671 -28.13 -5.25 37.26
N MET A 672 -29.15 -4.38 37.30
CA MET A 672 -29.00 -3.00 37.76
C MET A 672 -28.36 -2.87 39.15
N PHE A 673 -28.70 -3.74 40.09
CA PHE A 673 -28.17 -3.81 41.46
C PHE A 673 -27.45 -5.13 41.75
N ASP A 674 -27.02 -5.87 40.72
CA ASP A 674 -26.30 -7.13 40.92
C ASP A 674 -25.06 -6.90 41.79
N GLY A 675 -24.93 -7.54 42.95
CA GLY A 675 -23.81 -7.34 43.86
C GLY A 675 -23.76 -5.99 44.58
N ALA A 676 -24.82 -5.16 44.52
CA ALA A 676 -24.97 -3.94 45.33
C ALA A 676 -25.31 -4.31 46.79
N ARG A 677 -24.32 -4.86 47.51
CA ARG A 677 -24.51 -5.58 48.78
C ARG A 677 -25.17 -4.77 49.90
N ALA A 678 -24.99 -3.45 49.94
CA ALA A 678 -25.56 -2.56 50.96
C ALA A 678 -26.91 -1.94 50.56
N PHE A 679 -27.36 -2.15 49.32
CA PHE A 679 -28.57 -1.50 48.80
C PHE A 679 -29.82 -2.03 49.53
N ASN A 680 -30.59 -1.13 50.14
CA ASN A 680 -31.83 -1.47 50.82
C ASN A 680 -32.80 -0.27 50.90
N GLN A 681 -33.08 0.36 49.75
CA GLN A 681 -33.95 1.54 49.66
C GLN A 681 -35.30 1.21 49.02
N TRP A 682 -36.33 1.99 49.39
CA TRP A 682 -37.63 1.93 48.73
C TRP A 682 -37.56 2.42 47.29
N LEU A 683 -38.25 1.72 46.39
CA LEU A 683 -38.25 1.99 44.95
C LEU A 683 -39.66 2.31 44.45
N PHE A 684 -40.03 3.59 44.54
CA PHE A 684 -41.31 4.12 44.07
C PHE A 684 -41.28 4.39 42.56
N TRP A 685 -41.21 3.34 41.76
CA TRP A 685 -40.93 3.39 40.32
C TRP A 685 -42.08 2.88 39.48
N ASP A 686 -42.29 3.50 38.31
CA ASP A 686 -43.12 2.94 37.24
C ASP A 686 -42.26 2.05 36.36
N VAL A 687 -42.48 0.74 36.46
CA VAL A 687 -41.73 -0.27 35.71
C VAL A 687 -42.56 -0.92 34.59
N SER A 688 -43.72 -0.35 34.26
CA SER A 688 -44.67 -0.94 33.30
C SER A 688 -44.13 -1.10 31.88
N ASN A 689 -43.14 -0.29 31.50
CA ASN A 689 -42.46 -0.35 30.20
C ASN A 689 -41.15 -1.14 30.21
N VAL A 690 -40.72 -1.66 31.37
CA VAL A 690 -39.49 -2.44 31.48
C VAL A 690 -39.73 -3.86 30.96
N THR A 691 -38.94 -4.25 29.95
CA THR A 691 -39.02 -5.55 29.29
C THR A 691 -37.92 -6.52 29.72
N ASN A 692 -36.86 -6.04 30.39
CA ASN A 692 -35.80 -6.88 30.93
C ASN A 692 -35.38 -6.45 32.35
N MET A 693 -35.52 -7.35 33.33
CA MET A 693 -35.09 -7.21 34.73
C MET A 693 -34.27 -8.42 35.21
N GLU A 694 -33.69 -9.18 34.28
CA GLU A 694 -32.86 -10.34 34.60
C GLU A 694 -31.75 -9.97 35.60
N GLU A 695 -31.64 -10.74 36.68
CA GLU A 695 -30.62 -10.59 37.72
C GLU A 695 -30.58 -9.20 38.39
N MET A 696 -31.66 -8.42 38.33
CA MET A 696 -31.67 -7.02 38.78
C MET A 696 -31.17 -6.83 40.23
N PHE A 697 -31.51 -7.72 41.17
CA PHE A 697 -31.08 -7.68 42.58
C PHE A 697 -30.23 -8.89 42.97
N LYS A 698 -29.61 -9.55 42.00
CA LYS A 698 -28.74 -10.69 42.29
C LYS A 698 -27.65 -10.26 43.27
N ASP A 699 -27.37 -11.07 44.30
CA ASP A 699 -26.38 -10.77 45.35
C ASP A 699 -26.52 -9.40 46.07
N ALA A 700 -27.68 -8.72 45.98
CA ALA A 700 -28.01 -7.53 46.77
C ALA A 700 -28.40 -7.95 48.20
N ARG A 701 -27.41 -8.35 49.00
CA ARG A 701 -27.57 -9.10 50.25
C ARG A 701 -28.43 -8.43 51.33
N THR A 702 -28.53 -7.10 51.35
CA THR A 702 -29.37 -6.37 52.31
C THR A 702 -30.74 -6.02 51.76
N PHE A 703 -30.98 -6.20 50.47
CA PHE A 703 -32.21 -5.76 49.82
C PHE A 703 -33.39 -6.58 50.33
N ASN A 704 -34.23 -5.97 51.16
CA ASN A 704 -35.40 -6.61 51.74
C ASN A 704 -36.59 -5.64 51.74
N GLN A 705 -36.79 -4.92 50.64
CA GLN A 705 -37.94 -4.03 50.48
C GLN A 705 -39.04 -4.68 49.66
N PRO A 706 -40.32 -4.45 50.00
CA PRO A 706 -41.43 -4.92 49.17
C PRO A 706 -41.50 -4.11 47.87
N LEU A 707 -41.96 -4.75 46.79
CA LEU A 707 -42.16 -4.15 45.46
C LEU A 707 -43.62 -4.25 45.00
N ASP A 708 -44.55 -4.19 45.96
CA ASP A 708 -45.98 -4.40 45.76
C ASP A 708 -46.68 -3.33 44.90
N GLU A 709 -46.05 -2.17 44.73
CA GLU A 709 -46.54 -1.10 43.85
C GLU A 709 -46.13 -1.25 42.37
N TRP A 710 -45.22 -2.19 42.04
CA TRP A 710 -44.71 -2.36 40.68
C TRP A 710 -45.72 -3.05 39.76
N ARG A 711 -45.97 -2.44 38.59
CA ARG A 711 -46.76 -3.02 37.50
C ARG A 711 -45.84 -3.68 36.49
N ILE A 712 -45.70 -5.00 36.55
CA ILE A 712 -44.73 -5.72 35.75
C ILE A 712 -45.35 -6.21 34.43
N HIS A 713 -44.66 -5.98 33.32
CA HIS A 713 -45.12 -6.36 31.99
C HIS A 713 -45.16 -7.90 31.81
N LYS A 714 -46.21 -8.45 31.18
CA LYS A 714 -46.41 -9.91 31.04
C LYS A 714 -45.29 -10.68 30.31
N TYR A 715 -44.45 -9.99 29.55
CA TYR A 715 -43.34 -10.57 28.78
C TYR A 715 -41.96 -10.15 29.31
N VAL A 716 -41.87 -9.66 30.55
CA VAL A 716 -40.58 -9.28 31.15
C VAL A 716 -39.72 -10.53 31.40
N SER A 717 -38.41 -10.44 31.18
CA SER A 717 -37.46 -11.43 31.72
C SER A 717 -37.18 -11.13 33.20
N LEU A 718 -37.48 -12.09 34.09
CA LEU A 718 -37.27 -12.01 35.55
C LEU A 718 -36.25 -13.05 36.05
N ASN A 719 -35.51 -13.68 35.16
CA ASN A 719 -34.57 -14.74 35.48
C ASN A 719 -33.65 -14.31 36.62
N ASN A 720 -33.60 -15.12 37.69
CA ASN A 720 -32.70 -14.90 38.83
C ASN A 720 -32.79 -13.51 39.49
N ILE A 721 -33.91 -12.78 39.35
CA ILE A 721 -34.04 -11.38 39.80
C ILE A 721 -33.61 -11.16 41.26
N PHE A 722 -33.91 -12.10 42.15
CA PHE A 722 -33.61 -12.02 43.60
C PHE A 722 -32.55 -13.02 44.07
N SER A 723 -31.86 -13.70 43.15
CA SER A 723 -30.89 -14.76 43.52
C SER A 723 -29.80 -14.21 44.45
N GLY A 724 -29.65 -14.76 45.66
CA GLY A 724 -28.66 -14.27 46.63
C GLY A 724 -28.97 -12.91 47.28
N SER A 725 -30.17 -12.34 47.05
CA SER A 725 -30.61 -11.10 47.70
C SER A 725 -31.04 -11.31 49.16
N GLY A 726 -31.23 -10.22 49.90
CA GLY A 726 -31.74 -10.21 51.28
C GLY A 726 -33.26 -10.39 51.44
N LEU A 727 -33.97 -10.67 50.34
CA LEU A 727 -35.43 -10.63 50.31
C LEU A 727 -36.02 -11.77 51.13
N ASN A 728 -36.74 -11.42 52.20
CA ASN A 728 -37.39 -12.41 53.06
C ASN A 728 -38.79 -12.80 52.56
N TYR A 729 -39.34 -13.87 53.14
CA TYR A 729 -40.66 -14.40 52.79
C TYR A 729 -41.79 -13.35 52.87
N VAL A 730 -41.82 -12.53 53.92
CA VAL A 730 -42.89 -11.56 54.16
C VAL A 730 -42.92 -10.51 53.05
N ASN A 731 -41.76 -9.98 52.69
CA ASN A 731 -41.65 -8.95 51.67
C ASN A 731 -41.77 -9.53 50.25
N PHE A 732 -41.25 -10.75 50.02
CA PHE A 732 -41.52 -11.49 48.78
C PHE A 732 -43.02 -11.67 48.53
N CYS A 733 -43.78 -12.12 49.52
CA CYS A 733 -45.22 -12.29 49.36
C CYS A 733 -46.00 -10.98 49.17
N LYS A 734 -45.50 -9.84 49.67
CA LYS A 734 -46.08 -8.53 49.34
C LYS A 734 -45.85 -8.20 47.86
N THR A 735 -44.62 -8.37 47.38
CA THR A 735 -44.27 -8.19 45.95
C THR A 735 -45.18 -9.05 45.03
N LEU A 736 -45.53 -10.27 45.46
CA LEU A 736 -46.43 -11.15 44.71
C LEU A 736 -47.91 -10.71 44.68
N LYS A 737 -48.36 -9.82 45.57
CA LYS A 737 -49.78 -9.39 45.65
C LYS A 737 -50.15 -8.28 44.66
N SER A 738 -49.20 -7.82 43.83
CA SER A 738 -49.44 -6.90 42.72
C SER A 738 -50.42 -7.50 41.68
N PRO A 739 -51.29 -6.70 41.01
CA PRO A 739 -52.39 -7.16 40.15
C PRO A 739 -52.03 -7.99 38.89
N TYR A 740 -50.74 -8.31 38.67
CA TYR A 740 -50.24 -9.12 37.53
C TYR A 740 -49.48 -10.39 37.99
N SER A 741 -49.87 -10.96 39.13
CA SER A 741 -49.13 -11.99 39.90
C SER A 741 -48.98 -13.40 39.28
N THR A 742 -49.41 -13.63 38.04
CA THR A 742 -49.41 -14.98 37.43
C THR A 742 -48.02 -15.51 36.99
N LEU A 743 -46.98 -14.67 37.04
CA LEU A 743 -45.60 -15.00 36.61
C LEU A 743 -44.68 -15.60 37.70
N TRP A 744 -45.12 -15.67 38.95
CA TRP A 744 -44.20 -15.80 40.09
C TRP A 744 -44.11 -17.18 40.76
N SER A 745 -44.93 -18.14 40.33
CA SER A 745 -44.98 -19.48 40.93
C SER A 745 -43.71 -20.32 40.71
N SER A 746 -42.93 -20.04 39.66
CA SER A 746 -41.67 -20.75 39.34
C SER A 746 -40.44 -20.21 40.08
N TYR A 747 -40.50 -19.01 40.66
CA TYR A 747 -39.32 -18.32 41.24
C TYR A 747 -39.12 -18.55 42.74
N GLY A 748 -40.17 -18.90 43.49
CA GLY A 748 -40.08 -19.13 44.94
C GLY A 748 -39.18 -20.30 45.33
N SER A 749 -39.02 -21.31 44.47
CA SER A 749 -38.17 -22.49 44.71
C SER A 749 -36.67 -22.18 44.72
N GLY A 750 -36.21 -21.19 43.94
CA GLY A 750 -34.80 -20.78 43.88
C GLY A 750 -34.32 -19.97 45.09
N LEU A 751 -35.24 -19.44 45.89
CA LEU A 751 -34.95 -18.66 47.10
C LEU A 751 -35.00 -19.49 48.40
N GLY A 752 -35.22 -20.80 48.31
CA GLY A 752 -35.39 -21.67 49.49
C GLY A 752 -36.70 -21.41 50.27
N LEU A 753 -37.65 -20.70 49.67
CA LEU A 753 -38.94 -20.35 50.29
C LEU A 753 -39.99 -21.44 49.98
N ASN A 754 -40.14 -22.42 50.86
CA ASN A 754 -41.04 -23.58 50.69
C ASN A 754 -42.55 -23.29 50.83
N TYR A 755 -43.01 -22.04 50.70
CA TYR A 755 -44.41 -21.68 50.97
C TYR A 755 -45.06 -20.87 49.83
N VAL A 756 -46.29 -21.26 49.49
CA VAL A 756 -47.17 -20.57 48.53
C VAL A 756 -47.72 -19.30 49.19
N CYS A 757 -47.40 -18.13 48.64
CA CYS A 757 -48.00 -16.87 49.08
C CYS A 757 -49.52 -16.92 48.84
N LYS A 758 -50.30 -17.03 49.92
CA LYS A 758 -51.77 -17.00 49.90
C LYS A 758 -52.33 -15.58 49.91
#